data_AF-A0A4R5GVL8-F1
#
_entry.id   AF-A0A4R5GVL8-F1
#
_cell.length_a   1.000
_cell.length_b   1.000
_cell.length_c   1.000
_cell.angle_alpha   90.00
_cell.angle_beta   90.00
_cell.angle_gamma   90.00
#
_symmetry.space_group_name_H-M   'P 1'
#
loop_
_entity.id
_entity.type
_entity.pdbx_description
1 polymer ?
#
loop_
_entity_poly.entity_id
_entity_poly.type
_entity_poly.pdbx_seq_one_letter_code
_entity_poly.pdbx_strand_id
1 'polypeptide(L)'
;MKYRSYLLLFFLPLTTLAQPETPSLLRDVHMTEKRRYINPTIPALQTSADARIGLSHRQELMSDGSNRRRVAFRLLKPEKLRGAPFLNSDPGTTILDAENALAPESATFTFADNPLAPGEDHIGLCDASFNESSPVKNPRACGADDCYDLNIISAPRMSPGGPRRLQSAPVVVRVSNPKSANASIADVTFPRDRNGDPIVNLGATFDIQDFLEPMVAGGGRLLTFRQGRTHTIPPWTDSTGRRRTGELADMVYAVPDNIRLNADGDTIAGNFPACDVRQWTQLYPITHAPYDDTINDVFGFAMNDFRDPTGRVIEEGERLSSYPWMDKNADNMSFASYGLNLYNLGTGQPNNGRAPSCVPGTGCNNNRAGNLSSQNQGNFSGRMIMGLWTQGKMVLLDNLINNIDYNQGSADRDHRQLRLYSGAVQQIRIGNGRDNNRNEMPLSSSGNTSFLDTNEHRFNYFDFMTPVTPAETAWLMSSGRTTTEVPFDDYTNINSFLNVNMAQAVRVPRNNFFNNVSRTEVQNAGTSRRWNLPDVGRILGGGRIEPIANGGIKGKGFWLDGNGMGLRFVVPNQPRDVRNSSWHYSLFVDPRSASGNRTLLAFPNGGELRLSNNNNRILIVSANGNVESIDPRINIQQNSWTHIAVQVTPVGPNNRRSYDVETYVNGNRVNTFNANTPPIELTRAGSSSRNFDVGITQAGGTNDFNGWIDEVKIFAEEVNYEVACNRAAGTLVGVPAGSPARFRNMASNRVPADTHADITRILNSNGETSYPQYLCHQDYTGDLAAHRSNIPPALRSVADSINFPEGPLVYNAPRPDSTENQFCLSCHERNGQQGLDLGALSLRRNVNAIDDNRRQPLQPEPAVYGHIPRGWLGTNRPSVNMIATEAAPFLVDACVLNSNRSGGNNPSNCPNQTE
;
A
#
# COMPACT_ATOMS: atom_id res chain seq x y z
N MET A 1 21.00 73.70 -10.15
CA MET A 1 19.79 72.95 -9.72
C MET A 1 20.09 71.46 -9.87
N LYS A 2 20.24 70.73 -8.76
CA LYS A 2 20.55 69.29 -8.73
C LYS A 2 19.48 68.60 -7.88
N TYR A 3 18.78 67.66 -8.49
CA TYR A 3 17.75 66.82 -7.87
C TYR A 3 18.39 65.86 -6.85
N ARG A 4 17.82 65.80 -5.63
CA ARG A 4 18.08 64.74 -4.64
C ARG A 4 16.98 63.69 -4.75
N SER A 5 17.35 62.46 -5.13
CA SER A 5 16.48 61.28 -5.08
C SER A 5 16.52 60.69 -3.67
N TYR A 6 15.37 60.58 -3.02
CA TYR A 6 15.20 59.79 -1.79
C TYR A 6 14.98 58.32 -2.17
N LEU A 7 15.89 57.45 -1.73
CA LEU A 7 15.76 55.99 -1.83
C LEU A 7 15.04 55.50 -0.57
N LEU A 8 13.74 55.21 -0.66
CA LEU A 8 13.02 54.45 0.38
C LEU A 8 13.42 52.97 0.25
N LEU A 9 14.18 52.47 1.23
CA LEU A 9 14.35 51.03 1.44
C LEU A 9 13.05 50.47 2.05
N PHE A 10 12.26 49.75 1.26
CA PHE A 10 11.26 48.83 1.78
C PHE A 10 11.98 47.64 2.42
N PHE A 11 12.10 47.64 3.74
CA PHE A 11 12.32 46.41 4.51
C PHE A 11 11.02 45.61 4.45
N LEU A 12 10.92 44.67 3.49
CA LEU A 12 9.96 43.58 3.61
C LEU A 12 10.44 42.69 4.76
N PRO A 13 9.66 42.52 5.85
CA PRO A 13 10.02 41.56 6.89
C PRO A 13 10.01 40.17 6.25
N LEU A 14 11.16 39.50 6.28
CA LEU A 14 11.24 38.04 6.12
C LEU A 14 10.46 37.45 7.30
N THR A 15 9.15 37.22 7.13
CA THR A 15 8.37 36.45 8.08
C THR A 15 8.89 35.02 8.05
N THR A 16 9.77 34.68 8.98
CA THR A 16 10.09 33.29 9.28
C THR A 16 8.79 32.63 9.71
N LEU A 17 8.19 31.79 8.86
CA LEU A 17 7.04 30.98 9.25
C LEU A 17 7.42 30.19 10.50
N ALA A 18 6.59 30.28 11.55
CA ALA A 18 6.82 29.53 12.77
C ALA A 18 6.86 28.02 12.43
N GLN A 19 7.81 27.29 13.01
CA GLN A 19 7.86 25.84 12.83
C GLN A 19 6.65 25.20 13.52
N PRO A 20 6.00 24.20 12.90
CA PRO A 20 4.98 23.39 13.54
C PRO A 20 5.41 22.88 14.89
N GLU A 21 4.46 22.69 15.79
CA GLU A 21 4.73 22.02 17.06
C GLU A 21 5.07 20.55 16.84
N THR A 22 5.80 19.96 17.79
CA THR A 22 6.17 18.55 17.73
C THR A 22 4.92 17.66 17.63
N PRO A 23 4.79 16.79 16.60
CA PRO A 23 3.69 15.85 16.48
C PRO A 23 3.56 14.93 17.70
N SER A 24 2.35 14.46 17.99
CA SER A 24 2.14 13.49 19.09
C SER A 24 2.76 12.12 18.83
N LEU A 25 2.94 11.76 17.56
CA LEU A 25 3.64 10.55 17.13
C LEU A 25 4.93 10.93 16.40
N LEU A 26 6.06 10.44 16.92
CA LEU A 26 7.39 10.63 16.33
C LEU A 26 7.95 9.28 15.91
N ARG A 27 8.12 9.11 14.60
CA ARG A 27 8.73 7.94 13.97
C ARG A 27 10.17 8.22 13.62
N ASP A 28 10.99 7.18 13.74
CA ASP A 28 12.29 7.14 13.08
C ASP A 28 12.08 6.98 11.58
N VAL A 29 12.42 8.00 10.80
CA VAL A 29 12.18 8.02 9.34
C VAL A 29 13.41 7.67 8.51
N HIS A 30 14.58 7.53 9.15
CA HIS A 30 15.83 7.18 8.47
C HIS A 30 16.00 5.68 8.23
N MET A 31 15.15 4.78 8.72
CA MET A 31 15.04 3.34 8.33
C MET A 31 16.27 2.42 8.50
N THR A 32 17.51 2.91 8.41
CA THR A 32 18.72 2.12 8.59
C THR A 32 19.78 2.86 9.39
N GLU A 33 20.59 2.12 10.13
CA GLU A 33 21.80 2.62 10.78
C GLU A 33 22.90 1.58 10.70
N LYS A 34 24.16 1.99 10.51
CA LYS A 34 25.31 1.08 10.46
C LYS A 34 25.10 -0.11 9.52
N ARG A 35 24.47 0.14 8.36
CA ARG A 35 24.07 -0.88 7.38
C ARG A 35 23.18 -1.98 7.96
N ARG A 36 22.23 -1.61 8.82
CA ARG A 36 21.19 -2.51 9.34
C ARG A 36 19.85 -1.79 9.34
N TYR A 37 18.77 -2.51 9.04
CA TYR A 37 17.43 -1.98 9.20
C TYR A 37 17.12 -1.79 10.69
N ILE A 38 16.41 -0.71 11.02
CA ILE A 38 16.00 -0.42 12.41
C ILE A 38 14.59 -0.95 12.74
N ASN A 39 13.87 -1.43 11.73
CA ASN A 39 12.56 -2.06 11.83
C ASN A 39 12.60 -3.49 11.23
N PRO A 40 11.67 -4.37 11.59
CA PRO A 40 11.44 -5.63 10.86
C PRO A 40 11.26 -5.37 9.38
N THR A 41 12.03 -6.08 8.55
CA THR A 41 12.09 -5.82 7.10
C THR A 41 12.16 -7.12 6.33
N ILE A 42 11.27 -7.25 5.34
CA ILE A 42 11.44 -8.15 4.19
C ILE A 42 12.07 -7.29 3.09
N PRO A 43 13.29 -7.57 2.62
CA PRO A 43 13.88 -6.80 1.52
C PRO A 43 13.03 -6.92 0.26
N ALA A 44 13.07 -5.91 -0.61
CA ALA A 44 12.37 -5.96 -1.90
C ALA A 44 13.06 -6.99 -2.81
N LEU A 45 12.49 -8.19 -2.93
CA LEU A 45 13.02 -9.34 -3.63
C LEU A 45 11.93 -9.92 -4.53
N GLN A 46 12.20 -10.10 -5.81
CA GLN A 46 11.25 -10.79 -6.68
C GLN A 46 11.17 -12.25 -6.26
N THR A 47 9.97 -12.75 -5.97
CA THR A 47 9.82 -14.05 -5.30
C THR A 47 9.25 -15.15 -6.20
N SER A 48 9.51 -16.41 -5.81
CA SER A 48 8.80 -17.60 -6.30
C SER A 48 7.29 -17.51 -6.05
N ALA A 49 6.52 -18.44 -6.62
CA ALA A 49 5.07 -18.42 -6.53
C ALA A 49 4.54 -18.39 -5.09
N ASP A 50 5.12 -19.23 -4.25
CA ASP A 50 4.86 -19.36 -2.82
C ASP A 50 5.61 -18.33 -1.94
N ALA A 51 6.29 -17.37 -2.57
CA ALA A 51 7.11 -16.32 -1.95
C ALA A 51 8.36 -16.77 -1.17
N ARG A 52 8.75 -18.05 -1.20
CA ARG A 52 9.86 -18.57 -0.37
C ARG A 52 11.25 -18.26 -0.92
N ILE A 53 11.44 -18.35 -2.23
CA ILE A 53 12.72 -18.04 -2.88
C ILE A 53 12.67 -16.61 -3.41
N GLY A 54 13.50 -15.73 -2.87
CA GLY A 54 13.65 -14.36 -3.32
C GLY A 54 14.92 -14.15 -4.15
N LEU A 55 14.81 -13.34 -5.19
CA LEU A 55 15.92 -12.87 -6.03
C LEU A 55 15.98 -11.35 -6.00
N SER A 56 17.16 -10.79 -5.72
CA SER A 56 17.38 -9.36 -5.94
C SER A 56 17.57 -9.10 -7.43
N HIS A 57 16.90 -8.08 -7.99
CA HIS A 57 17.11 -7.66 -9.37
C HIS A 57 18.59 -7.38 -9.67
N ARG A 58 19.29 -6.84 -8.67
CA ARG A 58 20.67 -6.42 -8.80
C ARG A 58 21.58 -7.42 -8.11
N GLN A 59 22.74 -7.67 -8.71
CA GLN A 59 23.69 -8.69 -8.24
C GLN A 59 24.27 -8.41 -6.83
N GLU A 60 24.50 -9.51 -6.11
CA GLU A 60 25.33 -9.63 -4.89
C GLU A 60 26.77 -9.12 -5.15
N LEU A 61 27.42 -8.42 -4.21
CA LEU A 61 28.88 -8.44 -4.14
C LEU A 61 29.37 -9.79 -3.63
N MET A 62 30.62 -10.12 -3.95
CA MET A 62 31.28 -11.29 -3.35
C MET A 62 31.53 -11.06 -1.85
N SER A 63 31.47 -12.14 -1.08
CA SER A 63 31.81 -12.20 0.35
C SER A 63 33.26 -11.83 0.64
N ASP A 64 34.16 -12.04 -0.33
CA ASP A 64 35.61 -11.76 -0.23
C ASP A 64 35.97 -10.26 -0.35
N GLY A 65 34.98 -9.38 -0.51
CA GLY A 65 35.18 -7.93 -0.66
C GLY A 65 35.70 -7.51 -2.05
N SER A 66 35.80 -8.44 -3.00
CA SER A 66 36.14 -8.10 -4.39
C SER A 66 34.97 -7.40 -5.09
N ASN A 67 35.27 -6.57 -6.10
CA ASN A 67 34.27 -5.93 -6.95
C ASN A 67 33.58 -6.90 -7.93
N ARG A 68 33.84 -8.20 -7.80
CA ARG A 68 33.14 -9.23 -8.57
C ARG A 68 31.70 -9.34 -8.08
N ARG A 69 30.83 -9.86 -8.95
CA ARG A 69 29.39 -9.90 -8.73
C ARG A 69 28.88 -11.33 -8.86
N ARG A 70 27.85 -11.63 -8.08
CA ARG A 70 27.19 -12.94 -8.05
C ARG A 70 25.68 -12.77 -8.04
N VAL A 71 24.98 -13.71 -8.64
CA VAL A 71 23.54 -13.80 -8.48
C VAL A 71 23.27 -14.43 -7.13
N ALA A 72 22.34 -13.86 -6.36
CA ALA A 72 22.08 -14.25 -4.99
C ALA A 72 20.59 -14.56 -4.79
N PHE A 73 20.31 -15.81 -4.40
CA PHE A 73 19.01 -16.23 -3.92
C PHE A 73 18.94 -16.11 -2.40
N ARG A 74 17.74 -15.86 -1.89
CA ARG A 74 17.47 -15.74 -0.46
C ARG A 74 16.25 -16.58 -0.12
N LEU A 75 16.28 -17.24 1.03
CA LEU A 75 15.16 -18.04 1.50
C LEU A 75 14.40 -17.29 2.60
N LEU A 76 13.11 -17.04 2.36
CA LEU A 76 12.18 -16.51 3.34
C LEU A 76 11.65 -17.68 4.20
N LYS A 77 11.80 -17.54 5.52
CA LYS A 77 11.49 -18.55 6.55
C LYS A 77 10.60 -17.97 7.63
N PRO A 78 9.29 -17.77 7.36
CA PRO A 78 8.33 -17.37 8.38
C PRO A 78 8.36 -18.29 9.62
N GLU A 79 8.79 -19.55 9.50
CA GLU A 79 8.91 -20.50 10.61
C GLU A 79 9.87 -20.08 11.74
N LYS A 80 10.78 -19.13 11.47
CA LYS A 80 11.64 -18.51 12.49
C LYS A 80 10.86 -17.56 13.41
N LEU A 81 9.79 -16.97 12.91
CA LEU A 81 8.97 -16.00 13.63
C LEU A 81 7.98 -16.79 14.50
N ARG A 82 7.89 -16.44 15.80
CA ARG A 82 6.94 -17.07 16.72
C ARG A 82 6.40 -16.05 17.71
N GLY A 83 5.09 -16.12 17.97
CA GLY A 83 4.45 -15.48 19.13
C GLY A 83 4.02 -14.02 18.98
N ALA A 84 4.60 -13.26 18.06
CA ALA A 84 4.20 -11.87 17.78
C ALA A 84 4.04 -11.63 16.27
N PRO A 85 3.16 -10.71 15.83
CA PRO A 85 3.04 -10.31 14.44
C PRO A 85 4.36 -9.82 13.84
N PHE A 86 4.54 -9.99 12.53
CA PHE A 86 5.77 -9.62 11.83
C PHE A 86 6.21 -8.17 12.09
N LEU A 87 5.29 -7.20 12.05
CA LEU A 87 5.61 -5.79 12.29
C LEU A 87 6.06 -5.51 13.73
N ASN A 88 5.81 -6.43 14.66
CA ASN A 88 6.25 -6.38 16.05
C ASN A 88 7.45 -7.31 16.34
N SER A 89 8.07 -7.91 15.30
CA SER A 89 9.25 -8.75 15.48
C SER A 89 10.53 -7.94 15.67
N ASP A 90 11.67 -8.61 15.79
CA ASP A 90 12.96 -7.93 15.98
C ASP A 90 13.40 -7.17 14.71
N PRO A 91 14.05 -5.99 14.85
CA PRO A 91 14.62 -5.24 13.73
C PRO A 91 15.54 -6.06 12.82
N GLY A 92 15.50 -5.75 11.52
CA GLY A 92 16.34 -6.42 10.54
C GLY A 92 15.57 -7.41 9.67
N THR A 93 16.31 -8.37 9.12
CA THR A 93 15.80 -9.33 8.12
C THR A 93 15.70 -10.74 8.70
N THR A 94 15.16 -10.84 9.91
CA THR A 94 15.06 -12.07 10.71
C THR A 94 14.31 -13.20 10.01
N ILE A 95 13.37 -12.84 9.12
CA ILE A 95 12.66 -13.79 8.27
C ILE A 95 13.57 -14.52 7.27
N LEU A 96 14.73 -13.97 6.90
CA LEU A 96 15.65 -14.60 5.94
C LEU A 96 16.44 -15.74 6.59
N ASP A 97 16.96 -16.67 5.79
CA ASP A 97 17.90 -17.69 6.25
C ASP A 97 19.22 -17.14 6.76
N ALA A 98 19.85 -16.28 5.96
CA ALA A 98 21.00 -15.46 6.34
C ALA A 98 20.53 -14.05 6.74
N GLU A 99 20.14 -13.91 8.00
CA GLU A 99 19.69 -12.64 8.56
C GLU A 99 20.80 -11.59 8.50
N ASN A 100 20.44 -10.38 8.05
CA ASN A 100 21.29 -9.18 8.07
C ASN A 100 22.67 -9.40 7.42
N ALA A 101 22.74 -10.33 6.47
CA ALA A 101 23.96 -10.81 5.85
C ALA A 101 23.81 -10.94 4.33
N LEU A 102 24.95 -11.02 3.66
CA LEU A 102 25.05 -11.44 2.27
C LEU A 102 24.51 -12.88 2.12
N ALA A 103 24.06 -13.24 0.92
CA ALA A 103 23.63 -14.62 0.68
C ALA A 103 24.80 -15.61 0.89
N PRO A 104 24.55 -16.80 1.47
CA PRO A 104 25.59 -17.82 1.63
C PRO A 104 26.05 -18.31 0.26
N GLU A 105 27.29 -18.80 0.15
CA GLU A 105 27.85 -19.24 -1.14
C GLU A 105 26.98 -20.29 -1.85
N SER A 106 26.39 -21.21 -1.09
CA SER A 106 25.45 -22.22 -1.58
C SER A 106 24.17 -21.65 -2.22
N ALA A 107 23.83 -20.40 -1.91
CA ALA A 107 22.69 -19.69 -2.47
C ALA A 107 23.08 -18.74 -3.61
N THR A 108 24.30 -18.86 -4.14
CA THR A 108 24.83 -17.95 -5.15
C THR A 108 25.50 -18.70 -6.30
N PHE A 109 25.64 -18.02 -7.43
CA PHE A 109 26.52 -18.44 -8.52
C PHE A 109 27.20 -17.24 -9.18
N THR A 110 28.35 -17.46 -9.83
CA THR A 110 29.10 -16.42 -10.54
C THR A 110 28.98 -16.56 -12.06
N PHE A 111 29.23 -15.47 -12.78
CA PHE A 111 29.19 -15.48 -14.25
C PHE A 111 30.32 -16.26 -14.93
N ALA A 112 31.41 -16.55 -14.21
CA ALA A 112 32.49 -17.38 -14.74
C ALA A 112 32.06 -18.85 -14.93
N ASP A 113 30.99 -19.26 -14.24
CA ASP A 113 30.41 -20.60 -14.24
C ASP A 113 29.03 -20.66 -14.97
N ASN A 114 28.61 -19.55 -15.60
CA ASN A 114 27.21 -19.26 -15.97
C ASN A 114 26.96 -19.31 -17.49
N PRO A 115 25.81 -19.84 -17.93
CA PRO A 115 25.32 -19.67 -19.31
C PRO A 115 24.96 -18.24 -19.73
N LEU A 116 24.54 -17.39 -18.79
CA LEU A 116 24.11 -16.02 -19.08
C LEU A 116 25.35 -15.17 -19.34
N ALA A 117 25.39 -14.45 -20.46
CA ALA A 117 26.59 -13.72 -20.86
C ALA A 117 27.02 -12.66 -19.82
N PRO A 118 28.34 -12.44 -19.62
CA PRO A 118 28.85 -11.48 -18.64
C PRO A 118 28.47 -10.04 -18.99
N GLY A 119 28.11 -9.24 -17.97
CA GLY A 119 27.95 -7.78 -18.09
C GLY A 119 26.57 -7.20 -17.76
N GLU A 120 25.56 -8.04 -17.52
CA GLU A 120 24.25 -7.56 -17.05
C GLU A 120 24.31 -7.19 -15.56
N ASP A 121 23.87 -5.99 -15.16
CA ASP A 121 23.74 -5.62 -13.73
C ASP A 121 22.36 -5.98 -13.16
N HIS A 122 21.38 -6.27 -14.02
CA HIS A 122 20.00 -6.58 -13.63
C HIS A 122 19.48 -7.88 -14.24
N ILE A 123 18.71 -8.63 -13.45
CA ILE A 123 18.08 -9.91 -13.80
C ILE A 123 16.68 -9.99 -13.19
N GLY A 124 15.85 -10.90 -13.71
CA GLY A 124 14.50 -11.15 -13.23
C GLY A 124 14.29 -12.62 -12.92
N LEU A 125 13.43 -12.91 -11.96
CA LEU A 125 12.95 -14.24 -11.65
C LEU A 125 11.67 -14.52 -12.44
N CYS A 126 11.49 -15.75 -12.91
CA CYS A 126 10.21 -16.23 -13.38
C CYS A 126 9.95 -17.61 -12.83
N ASP A 127 8.78 -17.78 -12.21
CA ASP A 127 8.31 -19.05 -11.70
C ASP A 127 7.13 -19.52 -12.54
N ALA A 128 7.30 -20.62 -13.26
CA ALA A 128 6.24 -21.15 -14.11
C ALA A 128 5.03 -21.64 -13.29
N SER A 129 5.19 -21.90 -11.99
CA SER A 129 4.10 -22.33 -11.11
C SER A 129 3.11 -21.22 -10.76
N PHE A 130 3.39 -19.95 -11.12
CA PHE A 130 2.39 -18.89 -11.12
C PHE A 130 1.22 -19.16 -12.07
N ASN A 131 1.43 -19.98 -13.10
CA ASN A 131 0.38 -20.39 -14.00
C ASN A 131 -0.23 -21.70 -13.48
N GLU A 132 -1.51 -21.71 -13.14
CA GLU A 132 -2.15 -22.91 -12.60
C GLU A 132 -2.18 -24.06 -13.61
N SER A 133 -2.23 -23.76 -14.91
CA SER A 133 -2.15 -24.74 -15.99
C SER A 133 -0.71 -25.24 -16.28
N SER A 134 0.31 -24.70 -15.60
CA SER A 134 1.69 -25.17 -15.75
C SER A 134 1.89 -26.52 -15.04
N PRO A 135 2.57 -27.49 -15.70
CA PRO A 135 2.95 -28.76 -15.06
C PRO A 135 4.08 -28.60 -14.04
N VAL A 136 4.66 -27.40 -13.91
CA VAL A 136 5.67 -27.09 -12.89
C VAL A 136 4.93 -26.58 -11.65
N LYS A 137 5.07 -27.30 -10.53
CA LYS A 137 4.60 -26.88 -9.20
C LYS A 137 5.78 -26.74 -8.26
N ASN A 138 6.02 -25.52 -7.78
CA ASN A 138 7.12 -25.24 -6.89
C ASN A 138 6.65 -25.12 -5.42
N PRO A 139 7.43 -25.66 -4.47
CA PRO A 139 8.53 -26.60 -4.67
C PRO A 139 8.05 -28.01 -5.00
N ARG A 140 8.90 -28.81 -5.65
CA ARG A 140 8.76 -30.28 -5.70
C ARG A 140 9.75 -30.95 -4.74
N ALA A 141 9.40 -32.11 -4.21
CA ALA A 141 10.36 -32.90 -3.43
C ALA A 141 11.50 -33.43 -4.31
N CYS A 142 12.72 -33.40 -3.80
CA CYS A 142 13.92 -33.95 -4.44
C CYS A 142 14.81 -34.67 -3.42
N GLY A 143 14.46 -35.92 -3.12
CA GLY A 143 15.04 -36.65 -1.98
C GLY A 143 14.44 -36.13 -0.67
N ALA A 144 15.28 -35.77 0.31
CA ALA A 144 14.85 -35.19 1.59
C ALA A 144 14.63 -33.67 1.56
N ASP A 145 14.89 -33.04 0.41
CA ASP A 145 14.90 -31.60 0.23
C ASP A 145 13.74 -31.15 -0.67
N ASP A 146 13.46 -29.85 -0.66
CA ASP A 146 12.61 -29.19 -1.66
C ASP A 146 13.47 -28.63 -2.80
N CYS A 147 13.02 -28.76 -4.05
CA CYS A 147 13.64 -28.16 -5.21
C CYS A 147 12.65 -27.21 -5.90
N TYR A 148 13.14 -26.04 -6.26
CA TYR A 148 12.41 -25.04 -7.02
C TYR A 148 12.97 -25.00 -8.44
N ASP A 149 12.15 -25.32 -9.43
CA ASP A 149 12.47 -25.20 -10.85
C ASP A 149 12.05 -23.81 -11.33
N LEU A 150 13.01 -22.88 -11.39
CA LEU A 150 12.79 -21.47 -11.68
C LEU A 150 13.50 -21.08 -12.98
N ASN A 151 13.22 -19.88 -13.49
CA ASN A 151 13.94 -19.31 -14.62
C ASN A 151 14.50 -17.93 -14.26
N ILE A 152 15.71 -17.65 -14.71
CA ILE A 152 16.33 -16.33 -14.62
C ILE A 152 16.25 -15.68 -16.00
N ILE A 153 15.65 -14.51 -16.05
CA ILE A 153 15.48 -13.71 -17.27
C ILE A 153 16.53 -12.60 -17.29
N SER A 154 17.19 -12.44 -18.43
CA SER A 154 18.17 -11.39 -18.69
C SER A 154 18.18 -10.99 -20.16
N ALA A 155 18.86 -9.90 -20.51
CA ALA A 155 18.96 -9.46 -21.90
C ALA A 155 20.38 -8.96 -22.26
N PRO A 156 21.38 -9.85 -22.35
CA PRO A 156 22.74 -9.45 -22.68
C PRO A 156 22.86 -8.80 -24.06
N ARG A 157 23.80 -7.87 -24.16
CA ARG A 157 24.19 -7.28 -25.45
C ARG A 157 24.90 -8.31 -26.32
N MET A 158 24.50 -8.37 -27.59
CA MET A 158 25.13 -9.28 -28.56
C MET A 158 26.52 -8.81 -29.01
N SER A 159 26.78 -7.51 -28.92
CA SER A 159 28.07 -6.87 -29.18
C SER A 159 28.14 -5.53 -28.44
N PRO A 160 29.34 -4.92 -28.23
CA PRO A 160 29.44 -3.57 -27.68
C PRO A 160 28.59 -2.57 -28.50
N GLY A 161 27.63 -1.91 -27.85
CA GLY A 161 26.70 -0.98 -28.50
C GLY A 161 25.64 -1.62 -29.41
N GLY A 162 25.63 -2.95 -29.55
CA GLY A 162 24.65 -3.70 -30.34
C GLY A 162 23.35 -3.97 -29.58
N PRO A 163 22.38 -4.62 -30.25
CA PRO A 163 21.08 -4.93 -29.67
C PRO A 163 21.21 -5.97 -28.54
N ARG A 164 20.17 -6.03 -27.71
CA ARG A 164 20.06 -6.98 -26.61
C ARG A 164 19.22 -8.17 -27.02
N ARG A 165 19.61 -9.37 -26.62
CA ARG A 165 18.84 -10.59 -26.88
C ARG A 165 18.25 -11.10 -25.57
N LEU A 166 16.93 -11.30 -25.52
CA LEU A 166 16.31 -11.92 -24.36
C LEU A 166 16.81 -13.35 -24.17
N GLN A 167 17.09 -13.72 -22.93
CA GLN A 167 17.53 -15.05 -22.55
C GLN A 167 16.81 -15.49 -21.28
N SER A 168 16.44 -16.77 -21.25
CA SER A 168 15.91 -17.46 -20.08
C SER A 168 16.80 -18.65 -19.77
N ALA A 169 17.38 -18.68 -18.57
CA ALA A 169 18.15 -19.80 -18.08
C ALA A 169 17.37 -20.49 -16.95
N PRO A 170 17.00 -21.78 -17.09
CA PRO A 170 16.43 -22.54 -15.99
C PRO A 170 17.46 -22.70 -14.88
N VAL A 171 16.99 -22.64 -13.63
CA VAL A 171 17.79 -22.80 -12.42
C VAL A 171 17.03 -23.68 -11.44
N VAL A 172 17.74 -24.57 -10.76
CA VAL A 172 17.20 -25.40 -9.69
C VAL A 172 17.79 -24.93 -8.36
N VAL A 173 16.93 -24.42 -7.49
CA VAL A 173 17.31 -24.03 -6.11
C VAL A 173 16.89 -25.15 -5.17
N ARG A 174 17.86 -25.78 -4.50
CA ARG A 174 17.59 -26.87 -3.53
C ARG A 174 17.59 -26.33 -2.11
N VAL A 175 16.51 -26.56 -1.38
CA VAL A 175 16.30 -26.15 0.01
C VAL A 175 16.32 -27.36 0.91
N SER A 176 17.30 -27.40 1.81
CA SER A 176 17.39 -28.43 2.85
C SER A 176 16.50 -28.09 4.04
N ASN A 177 16.05 -29.12 4.76
CA ASN A 177 15.15 -29.00 5.91
C ASN A 177 13.95 -28.06 5.64
N PRO A 178 13.25 -28.21 4.50
CA PRO A 178 12.26 -27.24 4.05
C PRO A 178 11.14 -27.03 5.08
N LYS A 179 10.56 -25.83 5.05
CA LYS A 179 9.44 -25.44 5.92
C LYS A 179 9.72 -25.64 7.41
N SER A 180 10.96 -25.34 7.81
CA SER A 180 11.42 -25.37 9.20
C SER A 180 12.26 -24.13 9.51
N ALA A 181 12.45 -23.82 10.80
CA ALA A 181 13.32 -22.72 11.23
C ALA A 181 14.80 -22.90 10.77
N ASN A 182 15.21 -24.16 10.58
CA ASN A 182 16.56 -24.56 10.16
C ASN A 182 16.69 -24.70 8.63
N ALA A 183 15.67 -24.36 7.84
CA ALA A 183 15.74 -24.47 6.39
C ALA A 183 16.88 -23.60 5.83
N SER A 184 17.52 -24.03 4.74
CA SER A 184 18.57 -23.25 4.07
C SER A 184 18.68 -23.66 2.62
N ILE A 185 19.11 -22.73 1.76
CA ILE A 185 19.48 -23.07 0.39
C ILE A 185 20.79 -23.87 0.43
N ALA A 186 20.69 -25.13 0.02
CA ALA A 186 21.78 -26.08 0.04
C ALA A 186 22.64 -26.01 -1.22
N ASP A 187 22.04 -25.69 -2.37
CA ASP A 187 22.74 -25.48 -3.64
C ASP A 187 21.86 -24.77 -4.67
N VAL A 188 22.49 -24.15 -5.66
CA VAL A 188 21.85 -23.53 -6.83
C VAL A 188 22.55 -24.03 -8.08
N THR A 189 21.81 -24.70 -8.96
CA THR A 189 22.38 -25.38 -10.13
C THR A 189 21.65 -25.03 -11.43
N PHE A 190 22.37 -25.13 -12.55
CA PHE A 190 21.80 -25.01 -13.89
C PHE A 190 21.63 -26.39 -14.52
N PRO A 191 20.43 -26.71 -15.05
CA PRO A 191 20.27 -27.85 -15.94
C PRO A 191 21.22 -27.76 -17.14
N ARG A 192 21.81 -28.90 -17.51
CA ARG A 192 22.76 -29.02 -18.62
C ARG A 192 22.17 -29.84 -19.76
N ASP A 193 22.54 -29.49 -20.98
CA ASP A 193 22.18 -30.22 -22.19
C ASP A 193 23.01 -31.51 -22.34
N ARG A 194 22.84 -32.22 -23.47
CA ARG A 194 23.55 -33.48 -23.73
C ARG A 194 25.07 -33.32 -23.89
N ASN A 195 25.54 -32.11 -24.17
CA ASN A 195 26.96 -31.79 -24.30
C ASN A 195 27.56 -31.32 -22.97
N GLY A 196 26.74 -31.18 -21.93
CA GLY A 196 27.15 -30.67 -20.62
C GLY A 196 27.10 -29.14 -20.54
N ASP A 197 26.60 -28.45 -21.56
CA ASP A 197 26.46 -27.00 -21.56
C ASP A 197 25.17 -26.58 -20.84
N PRO A 198 25.16 -25.49 -20.06
CA PRO A 198 23.94 -25.08 -19.39
C PRO A 198 22.88 -24.64 -20.40
N ILE A 199 21.63 -25.03 -20.17
CA ILE A 199 20.51 -24.77 -21.09
C ILE A 199 20.17 -23.27 -21.06
N VAL A 200 20.00 -22.65 -22.23
CA VAL A 200 19.49 -21.28 -22.37
C VAL A 200 18.50 -21.20 -23.50
N ASN A 201 17.30 -20.70 -23.20
CA ASN A 201 16.33 -20.34 -24.22
C ASN A 201 16.61 -18.93 -24.70
N LEU A 202 16.75 -18.77 -26.02
CA LEU A 202 17.04 -17.50 -26.66
C LEU A 202 15.79 -16.94 -27.31
N GLY A 203 15.36 -15.77 -26.85
CA GLY A 203 14.20 -15.05 -27.37
C GLY A 203 14.56 -14.08 -28.49
N ALA A 204 13.67 -13.11 -28.68
CA ALA A 204 13.83 -12.02 -29.63
C ALA A 204 14.99 -11.09 -29.27
N THR A 205 15.45 -10.37 -30.29
CA THR A 205 16.47 -9.33 -30.17
C THR A 205 15.81 -7.97 -30.27
N PHE A 206 16.11 -7.09 -29.32
CA PHE A 206 15.56 -5.74 -29.24
C PHE A 206 16.68 -4.71 -29.31
N ASP A 207 16.44 -3.65 -30.09
CA ASP A 207 17.33 -2.49 -30.15
C ASP A 207 17.04 -1.56 -28.96
N ILE A 208 17.49 -1.99 -27.78
CA ILE A 208 17.32 -1.29 -26.51
C ILE A 208 18.67 -1.10 -25.84
N GLN A 209 18.80 0.00 -25.09
CA GLN A 209 20.06 0.34 -24.43
C GLN A 209 20.18 -0.32 -23.06
N ASP A 210 19.13 -0.25 -22.24
CA ASP A 210 19.13 -0.85 -20.92
C ASP A 210 18.09 -1.97 -20.81
N PHE A 211 18.31 -2.86 -19.85
CA PHE A 211 17.35 -3.90 -19.45
C PHE A 211 17.42 -3.96 -17.92
N LEU A 212 16.70 -3.05 -17.27
CA LEU A 212 16.79 -2.85 -15.83
C LEU A 212 15.49 -3.26 -15.16
N GLU A 213 15.62 -3.84 -13.96
CA GLU A 213 14.51 -4.28 -13.12
C GLU A 213 13.43 -5.10 -13.86
N PRO A 214 13.82 -6.17 -14.58
CA PRO A 214 12.84 -7.00 -15.26
C PRO A 214 11.96 -7.74 -14.25
N MET A 215 10.65 -7.67 -14.46
CA MET A 215 9.61 -8.33 -13.70
C MET A 215 8.82 -9.23 -14.64
N VAL A 216 8.59 -10.47 -14.22
CA VAL A 216 7.67 -11.36 -14.92
C VAL A 216 6.48 -11.64 -14.03
N ALA A 217 5.28 -11.39 -14.55
CA ALA A 217 4.00 -11.50 -13.85
C ALA A 217 2.97 -12.21 -14.75
N GLY A 218 1.73 -12.32 -14.27
CA GLY A 218 0.60 -12.81 -15.05
C GLY A 218 0.78 -14.27 -15.46
N GLY A 219 1.24 -15.12 -14.55
CA GLY A 219 1.49 -16.54 -14.84
C GLY A 219 2.70 -16.77 -15.75
N GLY A 220 3.72 -15.91 -15.71
CA GLY A 220 4.91 -16.06 -16.55
C GLY A 220 4.70 -15.62 -18.01
N ARG A 221 3.67 -14.80 -18.27
CA ARG A 221 3.26 -14.35 -19.62
C ARG A 221 3.49 -12.87 -19.87
N LEU A 222 3.52 -12.05 -18.83
CA LEU A 222 3.79 -10.62 -18.94
C LEU A 222 5.22 -10.34 -18.49
N LEU A 223 6.03 -9.74 -19.37
CA LEU A 223 7.33 -9.18 -19.03
C LEU A 223 7.22 -7.67 -18.99
N THR A 224 7.63 -7.03 -17.90
CA THR A 224 7.82 -5.58 -17.82
C THR A 224 9.23 -5.27 -17.33
N PHE A 225 9.83 -4.18 -17.82
CA PHE A 225 11.17 -3.77 -17.44
C PHE A 225 11.40 -2.31 -17.83
N ARG A 226 12.58 -1.79 -17.50
CA ARG A 226 13.03 -0.49 -17.96
C ARG A 226 14.08 -0.59 -19.05
N GLN A 227 13.86 0.15 -20.13
CA GLN A 227 14.82 0.29 -21.22
C GLN A 227 15.69 1.55 -21.14
N GLY A 228 15.40 2.44 -20.18
CA GLY A 228 16.13 3.67 -19.94
C GLY A 228 15.49 4.92 -20.59
N ARG A 229 15.22 5.93 -19.76
CA ARG A 229 14.49 7.18 -20.08
C ARG A 229 14.99 8.01 -21.28
N THR A 230 16.24 7.86 -21.70
CA THR A 230 16.83 8.64 -22.81
C THR A 230 16.78 7.92 -24.14
N HIS A 231 16.16 6.74 -24.20
CA HIS A 231 16.27 5.84 -25.33
C HIS A 231 14.93 5.67 -26.02
N THR A 232 15.02 5.54 -27.35
CA THR A 232 13.85 5.31 -28.18
C THR A 232 13.40 3.87 -28.02
N ILE A 233 12.11 3.66 -27.80
CA ILE A 233 11.53 2.32 -27.89
C ILE A 233 11.62 1.84 -29.35
N PRO A 234 11.83 0.53 -29.60
CA PRO A 234 11.65 -0.07 -30.91
C PRO A 234 10.28 0.29 -31.52
N PRO A 235 10.16 0.32 -32.86
CA PRO A 235 8.88 0.60 -33.52
C PRO A 235 7.76 -0.31 -33.00
N TRP A 236 6.61 0.29 -32.72
CA TRP A 236 5.41 -0.39 -32.23
C TRP A 236 4.19 0.15 -32.98
N THR A 237 3.03 -0.49 -32.82
CA THR A 237 1.78 -0.10 -33.47
C THR A 237 0.78 0.35 -32.41
N ASP A 238 0.23 1.54 -32.55
CA ASP A 238 -0.78 2.07 -31.62
C ASP A 238 -2.17 1.47 -31.85
N SER A 239 -3.09 1.73 -30.91
CA SER A 239 -4.48 1.24 -30.94
C SER A 239 -5.26 1.67 -32.19
N THR A 240 -4.78 2.69 -32.92
CA THR A 240 -5.37 3.14 -34.18
C THR A 240 -4.81 2.42 -35.42
N GLY A 241 -3.89 1.47 -35.22
CA GLY A 241 -3.17 0.76 -36.27
C GLY A 241 -2.00 1.56 -36.87
N ARG A 242 -1.65 2.70 -36.27
CA ARG A 242 -0.56 3.55 -36.77
C ARG A 242 0.77 3.07 -36.19
N ARG A 243 1.74 2.88 -37.08
CA ARG A 243 3.13 2.60 -36.69
C ARG A 243 3.78 3.83 -36.04
N ARG A 244 4.30 3.65 -34.84
CA ARG A 244 5.02 4.63 -34.02
C ARG A 244 6.53 4.37 -34.07
N THR A 245 7.31 5.43 -34.17
CA THR A 245 8.78 5.38 -34.28
C THR A 245 9.41 6.59 -33.60
N GLY A 246 10.56 6.41 -32.94
CA GLY A 246 11.35 7.52 -32.37
C GLY A 246 10.81 8.08 -31.05
N GLU A 247 9.91 7.36 -30.38
CA GLU A 247 9.35 7.77 -29.09
C GLU A 247 10.21 7.30 -27.93
N LEU A 248 10.22 8.06 -26.83
CA LEU A 248 10.91 7.65 -25.61
C LEU A 248 9.91 7.04 -24.63
N ALA A 249 10.28 5.91 -24.04
CA ALA A 249 9.57 5.28 -22.93
C ALA A 249 10.61 4.67 -21.98
N ASP A 250 10.47 4.87 -20.67
CA ASP A 250 11.37 4.21 -19.70
C ASP A 250 10.85 2.81 -19.39
N MET A 251 9.58 2.71 -19.01
CA MET A 251 8.88 1.46 -18.71
C MET A 251 8.20 0.90 -19.96
N VAL A 252 8.47 -0.37 -20.25
CA VAL A 252 7.93 -1.10 -21.40
C VAL A 252 7.44 -2.47 -20.97
N TYR A 253 6.53 -3.06 -21.74
CA TYR A 253 6.07 -4.42 -21.54
C TYR A 253 6.09 -5.25 -22.83
N ALA A 254 6.05 -6.57 -22.66
CA ALA A 254 5.92 -7.56 -23.71
C ALA A 254 4.98 -8.67 -23.26
N VAL A 255 4.16 -9.16 -24.19
CA VAL A 255 3.21 -10.26 -24.00
C VAL A 255 3.22 -11.18 -25.23
N PRO A 256 2.80 -12.45 -25.07
CA PRO A 256 2.59 -13.36 -26.21
C PRO A 256 1.37 -12.96 -27.04
N ASP A 257 1.45 -13.25 -28.35
CA ASP A 257 0.31 -13.11 -29.25
C ASP A 257 -0.86 -14.03 -28.82
N ASN A 258 -2.10 -13.54 -28.94
CA ASN A 258 -3.34 -14.26 -28.62
C ASN A 258 -3.47 -14.75 -27.15
N ILE A 259 -2.90 -13.98 -26.21
CA ILE A 259 -3.16 -14.18 -24.79
C ILE A 259 -4.65 -13.97 -24.47
N ARG A 260 -5.18 -14.77 -23.54
CA ARG A 260 -6.56 -14.68 -23.05
C ARG A 260 -6.68 -15.34 -21.68
N LEU A 261 -7.81 -15.13 -21.00
CA LEU A 261 -8.18 -15.88 -19.80
C LEU A 261 -8.95 -17.15 -20.16
N ASN A 262 -8.75 -18.24 -19.42
CA ASN A 262 -9.61 -19.42 -19.45
C ASN A 262 -10.86 -19.20 -18.53
N ALA A 263 -11.74 -20.21 -18.42
CA ALA A 263 -12.93 -20.13 -17.58
C ALA A 263 -12.63 -20.02 -16.08
N ASP A 264 -11.45 -20.48 -15.67
CA ASP A 264 -10.97 -20.49 -14.29
C ASP A 264 -10.20 -19.21 -13.94
N GLY A 265 -9.98 -18.32 -14.92
CA GLY A 265 -9.27 -17.05 -14.76
C GLY A 265 -7.77 -17.12 -15.01
N ASP A 266 -7.23 -18.24 -15.48
CA ASP A 266 -5.81 -18.37 -15.80
C ASP A 266 -5.45 -17.72 -17.13
N THR A 267 -4.24 -17.17 -17.20
CA THR A 267 -3.65 -16.75 -18.46
C THR A 267 -3.20 -17.94 -19.31
N ILE A 268 -3.78 -18.03 -20.50
CA ILE A 268 -3.40 -19.00 -21.53
C ILE A 268 -2.96 -18.26 -22.79
N ALA A 269 -1.83 -18.66 -23.37
CA ALA A 269 -1.27 -18.01 -24.54
C ALA A 269 -0.34 -18.90 -25.36
N GLY A 270 -0.38 -18.70 -26.68
CA GLY A 270 0.61 -19.17 -27.65
C GLY A 270 0.94 -20.68 -27.62
N ASN A 271 2.06 -21.02 -28.27
CA ASN A 271 2.64 -22.37 -28.30
C ASN A 271 3.81 -22.53 -27.32
N PHE A 272 4.09 -21.51 -26.50
CA PHE A 272 5.23 -21.49 -25.58
C PHE A 272 4.78 -21.75 -24.14
N PRO A 273 5.56 -22.48 -23.33
CA PRO A 273 5.33 -22.58 -21.89
C PRO A 273 5.47 -21.22 -21.17
N ALA A 274 4.93 -21.13 -19.95
CA ALA A 274 5.21 -20.00 -19.06
C ALA A 274 6.73 -19.82 -18.86
N CYS A 275 7.18 -18.57 -18.67
CA CYS A 275 8.60 -18.19 -18.54
C CYS A 275 9.51 -18.41 -19.76
N ASP A 276 8.95 -18.81 -20.91
CA ASP A 276 9.71 -18.92 -22.15
C ASP A 276 9.86 -17.56 -22.84
N VAL A 277 11.09 -17.06 -22.97
CA VAL A 277 11.37 -15.75 -23.57
C VAL A 277 11.05 -15.65 -25.06
N ARG A 278 10.86 -16.77 -25.77
CA ARG A 278 10.51 -16.76 -27.21
C ARG A 278 9.09 -16.25 -27.46
N GLN A 279 8.26 -16.23 -26.42
CA GLN A 279 6.90 -15.72 -26.48
C GLN A 279 6.85 -14.18 -26.61
N TRP A 280 7.92 -13.48 -26.21
CA TRP A 280 7.99 -12.02 -26.23
C TRP A 280 8.73 -11.53 -27.47
N THR A 281 7.97 -11.08 -28.47
CA THR A 281 8.49 -10.71 -29.79
C THR A 281 8.43 -9.21 -30.05
N GLN A 282 7.62 -8.47 -29.29
CA GLN A 282 7.41 -7.04 -29.43
C GLN A 282 7.41 -6.33 -28.08
N LEU A 283 7.86 -5.07 -28.08
CA LEU A 283 7.83 -4.19 -26.91
C LEU A 283 6.82 -3.07 -27.14
N TYR A 284 6.08 -2.74 -26.09
CA TYR A 284 5.13 -1.64 -26.07
C TYR A 284 5.45 -0.68 -24.91
N PRO A 285 5.24 0.64 -25.06
CA PRO A 285 5.35 1.54 -23.92
C PRO A 285 4.28 1.19 -22.90
N ILE A 286 4.58 1.28 -21.61
CA ILE A 286 3.61 0.86 -20.58
C ILE A 286 2.25 1.57 -20.69
N THR A 287 2.23 2.83 -21.16
CA THR A 287 1.03 3.63 -21.37
C THR A 287 0.17 3.19 -22.55
N HIS A 288 0.64 2.24 -23.36
CA HIS A 288 -0.20 1.54 -24.35
C HIS A 288 -1.15 0.54 -23.68
N ALA A 289 -0.82 0.00 -22.51
CA ALA A 289 -1.52 -1.15 -21.94
C ALA A 289 -3.06 -1.00 -21.82
N PRO A 290 -3.62 0.15 -21.39
CA PRO A 290 -5.08 0.30 -21.34
C PRO A 290 -5.78 0.31 -22.72
N TYR A 291 -5.02 0.58 -23.77
CA TYR A 291 -5.47 0.66 -25.16
C TYR A 291 -5.11 -0.59 -25.97
N ASP A 292 -4.44 -1.56 -25.35
CA ASP A 292 -4.06 -2.82 -25.97
C ASP A 292 -5.16 -3.86 -25.73
N ASP A 293 -5.99 -4.07 -26.75
CA ASP A 293 -7.08 -5.06 -26.75
C ASP A 293 -6.59 -6.51 -26.55
N THR A 294 -5.29 -6.77 -26.61
CA THR A 294 -4.75 -8.09 -26.29
C THR A 294 -4.58 -8.32 -24.79
N ILE A 295 -4.54 -7.27 -23.97
CA ILE A 295 -4.27 -7.39 -22.54
C ILE A 295 -5.24 -6.63 -21.63
N ASN A 296 -5.99 -5.65 -22.13
CA ASN A 296 -6.88 -4.84 -21.32
C ASN A 296 -8.12 -5.60 -20.80
N ASP A 297 -8.37 -6.82 -21.26
CA ASP A 297 -9.34 -7.78 -20.70
C ASP A 297 -8.67 -8.97 -19.98
N VAL A 298 -7.33 -9.03 -19.98
CA VAL A 298 -6.54 -10.12 -19.37
C VAL A 298 -5.83 -9.70 -18.08
N PHE A 299 -5.33 -8.48 -17.99
CA PHE A 299 -4.52 -8.04 -16.84
C PHE A 299 -5.15 -6.83 -16.15
N GLY A 300 -5.39 -6.94 -14.86
CA GLY A 300 -6.11 -5.94 -14.08
C GLY A 300 -5.44 -4.58 -14.05
N PHE A 301 -4.10 -4.52 -14.20
CA PHE A 301 -3.42 -3.23 -14.27
C PHE A 301 -3.86 -2.44 -15.50
N ALA A 302 -4.15 -3.11 -16.62
CA ALA A 302 -4.50 -2.52 -17.90
C ALA A 302 -6.02 -2.32 -18.10
N MET A 303 -6.85 -2.92 -17.25
CA MET A 303 -8.33 -2.92 -17.37
C MET A 303 -9.01 -1.54 -17.30
N ASN A 304 -8.27 -0.53 -16.87
CA ASN A 304 -8.77 0.81 -16.70
C ASN A 304 -7.82 1.81 -17.34
N ASP A 305 -8.39 2.85 -17.96
CA ASP A 305 -7.62 4.02 -18.39
C ASP A 305 -6.68 4.48 -17.27
N PHE A 306 -5.40 4.60 -17.60
CA PHE A 306 -4.46 5.20 -16.68
C PHE A 306 -4.81 6.67 -16.46
N ARG A 307 -4.86 7.07 -15.20
CA ARG A 307 -5.14 8.44 -14.79
C ARG A 307 -4.06 8.94 -13.87
N ASP A 308 -3.65 10.19 -14.06
CA ASP A 308 -2.71 10.85 -13.17
C ASP A 308 -3.32 11.15 -11.79
N PRO A 309 -2.51 11.58 -10.80
CA PRO A 309 -3.02 11.86 -9.46
C PRO A 309 -4.12 12.94 -9.42
N THR A 310 -4.23 13.76 -10.47
CA THR A 310 -5.29 14.77 -10.64
C THR A 310 -6.53 14.24 -11.36
N GLY A 311 -6.52 12.97 -11.78
CA GLY A 311 -7.63 12.31 -12.48
C GLY A 311 -7.58 12.43 -14.01
N ARG A 312 -6.58 13.11 -14.57
CA ARG A 312 -6.43 13.25 -16.03
C ARG A 312 -6.03 11.92 -16.65
N VAL A 313 -6.75 11.49 -17.67
CA VAL A 313 -6.39 10.31 -18.48
C VAL A 313 -5.03 10.52 -19.15
N ILE A 314 -4.17 9.51 -19.06
CA ILE A 314 -2.87 9.46 -19.72
C ILE A 314 -3.10 8.92 -21.13
N GLU A 315 -2.70 9.70 -22.13
CA GLU A 315 -2.83 9.30 -23.53
C GLU A 315 -1.85 8.18 -23.88
N GLU A 316 -2.24 7.37 -24.86
CA GLU A 316 -1.44 6.28 -25.39
C GLU A 316 -0.04 6.76 -25.84
N GLY A 317 1.01 6.10 -25.35
CA GLY A 317 2.40 6.45 -25.66
C GLY A 317 2.95 7.67 -24.90
N GLU A 318 2.17 8.31 -24.00
CA GLU A 318 2.71 9.33 -23.10
C GLU A 318 3.82 8.73 -22.22
N ARG A 319 4.79 9.58 -21.87
CA ARG A 319 5.89 9.19 -20.97
C ARG A 319 5.38 9.07 -19.54
N LEU A 320 5.62 7.92 -18.93
CA LEU A 320 5.41 7.66 -17.52
C LEU A 320 6.76 7.53 -16.80
N SER A 321 6.75 7.47 -15.47
CA SER A 321 7.98 7.46 -14.64
C SER A 321 8.73 6.11 -14.70
N SER A 322 9.35 5.66 -13.61
CA SER A 322 10.42 4.65 -13.64
C SER A 322 10.30 3.65 -12.49
N TYR A 323 11.03 2.53 -12.57
CA TYR A 323 11.07 1.44 -11.58
C TYR A 323 9.73 0.70 -11.46
N PRO A 324 9.26 0.04 -12.54
CA PRO A 324 8.02 -0.72 -12.50
C PRO A 324 8.21 -1.92 -11.57
N TRP A 325 7.19 -2.15 -10.77
CA TRP A 325 6.92 -3.41 -10.08
C TRP A 325 5.48 -3.79 -10.43
N MET A 326 5.24 -5.09 -10.61
CA MET A 326 3.91 -5.66 -10.82
C MET A 326 3.65 -6.68 -9.73
N ASP A 327 2.42 -6.73 -9.23
CA ASP A 327 1.98 -7.88 -8.45
C ASP A 327 1.95 -9.16 -9.32
N LYS A 328 1.90 -10.32 -8.67
CA LYS A 328 2.08 -11.62 -9.33
C LYS A 328 1.01 -11.90 -10.40
N ASN A 329 -0.21 -11.44 -10.17
CA ASN A 329 -1.34 -11.59 -11.08
C ASN A 329 -1.39 -10.50 -12.18
N ALA A 330 -0.56 -9.45 -12.07
CA ALA A 330 -0.63 -8.25 -12.89
C ALA A 330 -1.96 -7.48 -12.76
N ASP A 331 -2.52 -7.42 -11.56
CA ASP A 331 -3.68 -6.60 -11.21
C ASP A 331 -3.27 -5.15 -10.92
N ASN A 332 -2.08 -4.92 -10.37
CA ASN A 332 -1.59 -3.62 -9.98
C ASN A 332 -0.12 -3.42 -10.34
N MET A 333 0.21 -2.18 -10.72
CA MET A 333 1.57 -1.72 -10.96
C MET A 333 1.97 -0.67 -9.93
N SER A 334 3.18 -0.78 -9.39
CA SER A 334 3.83 0.30 -8.64
C SER A 334 5.03 0.83 -9.39
N PHE A 335 5.36 2.11 -9.16
CA PHE A 335 6.57 2.72 -9.71
C PHE A 335 7.03 3.92 -8.89
N ALA A 336 8.29 4.29 -9.10
CA ALA A 336 8.90 5.45 -8.47
C ALA A 336 8.70 6.72 -9.33
N SER A 337 8.27 7.81 -8.70
CA SER A 337 7.70 8.96 -9.42
C SER A 337 8.35 10.31 -9.15
N TYR A 338 8.72 10.58 -7.90
CA TYR A 338 9.27 11.88 -7.49
C TYR A 338 10.43 11.74 -6.51
N GLY A 339 11.15 12.84 -6.29
CA GLY A 339 12.13 12.96 -5.20
C GLY A 339 12.56 14.41 -5.03
N LEU A 340 12.73 14.85 -3.79
CA LEU A 340 13.20 16.19 -3.46
C LEU A 340 14.70 16.16 -3.13
N ASN A 341 15.40 17.22 -3.49
CA ASN A 341 16.79 17.39 -3.12
C ASN A 341 16.87 18.30 -1.88
N LEU A 342 17.55 17.83 -0.84
CA LEU A 342 17.78 18.65 0.35
C LEU A 342 18.74 19.82 0.05
N TYR A 343 19.72 19.60 -0.82
CA TYR A 343 20.67 20.62 -1.28
C TYR A 343 20.43 20.98 -2.75
N ASN A 344 20.61 22.25 -3.09
CA ASN A 344 20.56 22.75 -4.46
C ASN A 344 21.70 22.13 -5.27
N LEU A 345 21.39 21.53 -6.43
CA LEU A 345 22.38 20.83 -7.25
C LEU A 345 23.46 21.76 -7.84
N GLY A 346 23.12 23.02 -8.11
CA GLY A 346 24.07 24.00 -8.65
C GLY A 346 25.00 24.56 -7.58
N THR A 347 24.47 24.92 -6.41
CA THR A 347 25.23 25.66 -5.38
C THR A 347 25.73 24.79 -4.22
N GLY A 348 25.13 23.62 -3.98
CA GLY A 348 25.34 22.79 -2.79
C GLY A 348 24.84 23.43 -1.49
N GLN A 349 24.11 24.53 -1.59
CA GLN A 349 23.46 25.19 -0.45
C GLN A 349 22.14 24.47 -0.12
N PRO A 350 21.68 24.50 1.13
CA PRO A 350 20.39 23.90 1.49
C PRO A 350 19.24 24.49 0.68
N ASN A 351 18.36 23.62 0.17
CA ASN A 351 17.09 24.00 -0.40
C ASN A 351 16.07 24.30 0.70
N ASN A 352 15.05 25.09 0.37
CA ASN A 352 13.85 25.32 1.19
C ASN A 352 14.11 25.99 2.55
N GLY A 353 15.23 26.72 2.70
CA GLY A 353 15.51 27.54 3.89
C GLY A 353 15.73 26.76 5.19
N ARG A 354 15.77 25.42 5.15
CA ARG A 354 16.09 24.57 6.31
C ARG A 354 17.61 24.38 6.35
N ALA A 355 18.24 24.68 7.48
CA ALA A 355 19.68 24.45 7.67
C ALA A 355 19.91 23.03 8.21
N PRO A 356 20.43 22.08 7.41
CA PRO A 356 20.72 20.73 7.87
C PRO A 356 22.01 20.72 8.69
N SER A 357 22.03 19.95 9.77
CA SER A 357 23.25 19.67 10.55
C SER A 357 23.69 18.23 10.39
N CYS A 358 24.95 17.94 10.70
CA CYS A 358 25.42 16.55 10.76
C CYS A 358 24.78 15.81 11.92
N VAL A 359 24.66 14.49 11.79
CA VAL A 359 24.21 13.62 12.88
C VAL A 359 25.28 13.58 13.98
N PRO A 360 24.96 13.88 15.26
CA PRO A 360 25.91 13.80 16.37
C PRO A 360 26.55 12.40 16.48
N GLY A 361 27.85 12.36 16.81
CA GLY A 361 28.62 11.11 16.91
C GLY A 361 29.00 10.46 15.57
N THR A 362 28.26 10.71 14.49
CA THR A 362 28.57 10.21 13.14
C THR A 362 29.39 11.22 12.34
N GLY A 363 29.04 12.51 12.43
CA GLY A 363 29.60 13.56 11.58
C GLY A 363 29.10 13.49 10.14
N CYS A 364 29.51 14.46 9.31
CA CYS A 364 29.21 14.48 7.88
C CYS A 364 30.19 15.42 7.14
N ASN A 365 30.36 15.24 5.83
CA ASN A 365 31.06 16.23 5.01
C ASN A 365 30.08 17.34 4.61
N ASN A 366 30.30 18.55 5.15
CA ASN A 366 29.42 19.70 4.99
C ASN A 366 29.91 20.73 3.95
N ASN A 367 31.00 20.43 3.23
CA ASN A 367 31.41 21.26 2.09
C ASN A 367 30.47 21.03 0.89
N ARG A 368 30.57 21.88 -0.14
CA ARG A 368 29.71 21.79 -1.34
C ARG A 368 29.69 20.37 -1.94
N ALA A 369 30.87 19.75 -2.08
CA ALA A 369 30.98 18.41 -2.66
C ALA A 369 30.32 17.34 -1.77
N GLY A 370 30.54 17.39 -0.47
CA GLY A 370 29.95 16.49 0.52
C GLY A 370 28.43 16.60 0.60
N ASN A 371 27.89 17.82 0.53
CA ASN A 371 26.45 18.04 0.48
C ASN A 371 25.83 17.42 -0.77
N LEU A 372 26.45 17.62 -1.94
CA LEU A 372 25.95 17.06 -3.19
C LEU A 372 26.10 15.54 -3.25
N SER A 373 27.16 14.96 -2.68
CA SER A 373 27.36 13.50 -2.64
C SER A 373 26.46 12.80 -1.62
N SER A 374 25.97 13.52 -0.60
CA SER A 374 25.07 12.95 0.43
C SER A 374 23.65 12.67 -0.05
N GLN A 375 23.34 13.04 -1.30
CA GLN A 375 22.02 12.83 -1.90
C GLN A 375 22.17 12.22 -3.29
N ASN A 376 21.32 11.24 -3.59
CA ASN A 376 21.36 10.56 -4.87
C ASN A 376 20.39 11.22 -5.86
N GLN A 377 20.95 12.02 -6.76
CA GLN A 377 20.21 12.87 -7.70
C GLN A 377 19.19 12.06 -8.52
N GLY A 378 17.93 12.52 -8.59
CA GLY A 378 16.87 11.89 -9.39
C GLY A 378 15.47 12.01 -8.77
N ASN A 379 14.44 11.56 -9.48
CA ASN A 379 13.04 11.64 -9.05
C ASN A 379 12.46 10.23 -8.80
N PHE A 380 13.15 9.41 -8.00
CA PHE A 380 12.83 7.99 -7.85
C PHE A 380 12.68 7.54 -6.39
N SER A 381 12.21 8.45 -5.52
CA SER A 381 11.93 8.16 -4.11
C SER A 381 10.47 7.82 -3.84
N GLY A 382 9.52 8.56 -4.40
CA GLY A 382 8.10 8.39 -4.08
C GLY A 382 7.46 7.19 -4.78
N ARG A 383 6.79 6.33 -4.02
CA ARG A 383 6.05 5.14 -4.48
C ARG A 383 4.62 5.46 -4.83
N MET A 384 4.29 5.30 -6.10
CA MET A 384 2.91 5.37 -6.58
C MET A 384 2.42 3.97 -6.93
N ILE A 385 1.13 3.73 -6.78
CA ILE A 385 0.46 2.52 -7.26
C ILE A 385 -0.70 2.91 -8.18
N MET A 386 -0.94 2.09 -9.20
CA MET A 386 -2.14 2.16 -10.03
C MET A 386 -2.49 0.80 -10.62
N GLY A 387 -3.77 0.57 -10.91
CA GLY A 387 -4.24 -0.65 -11.56
C GLY A 387 -5.69 -0.94 -11.22
N LEU A 388 -6.04 -2.21 -11.13
CA LEU A 388 -7.37 -2.69 -10.81
C LEU A 388 -7.90 -2.06 -9.51
N TRP A 389 -7.09 -2.06 -8.45
CA TRP A 389 -7.51 -1.64 -7.11
C TRP A 389 -7.58 -0.13 -6.92
N THR A 390 -7.07 0.66 -7.87
CA THR A 390 -7.23 2.11 -7.88
C THR A 390 -8.07 2.62 -9.05
N GLN A 391 -8.70 1.69 -9.79
CA GLN A 391 -9.46 1.97 -11.01
C GLN A 391 -8.63 2.77 -12.04
N GLY A 392 -7.35 2.42 -12.18
CA GLY A 392 -6.39 3.05 -13.09
C GLY A 392 -5.80 4.39 -12.61
N LYS A 393 -6.20 4.90 -11.43
CA LYS A 393 -5.67 6.18 -10.91
C LYS A 393 -4.33 5.98 -10.22
N MET A 394 -3.35 6.84 -10.55
CA MET A 394 -2.10 6.95 -9.81
C MET A 394 -2.36 7.48 -8.40
N VAL A 395 -1.97 6.70 -7.39
CA VAL A 395 -2.05 7.06 -5.98
C VAL A 395 -0.64 7.06 -5.39
N LEU A 396 -0.17 8.23 -4.92
CA LEU A 396 0.97 8.28 -4.03
C LEU A 396 0.56 7.69 -2.68
N LEU A 397 1.22 6.59 -2.30
CA LEU A 397 1.00 5.93 -1.01
C LEU A 397 1.51 6.82 0.14
N ASP A 398 0.81 6.82 1.27
CA ASP A 398 1.33 7.37 2.53
C ASP A 398 1.89 6.24 3.42
N ASN A 399 2.20 6.50 4.70
CA ASN A 399 2.89 5.60 5.64
C ASN A 399 4.41 5.47 5.35
N LEU A 400 5.11 4.65 6.15
CA LEU A 400 6.56 4.45 6.10
C LEU A 400 7.08 3.90 4.76
N ILE A 401 6.21 3.37 3.88
CA ILE A 401 6.59 2.99 2.51
C ILE A 401 7.16 4.21 1.74
N ASN A 402 6.64 5.40 2.04
CA ASN A 402 7.12 6.72 1.61
C ASN A 402 7.63 7.55 2.81
N ASN A 403 8.55 6.96 3.57
CA ASN A 403 9.16 7.53 4.78
C ASN A 403 9.67 8.97 4.64
N ILE A 404 10.21 9.35 3.48
CA ILE A 404 10.87 10.64 3.26
C ILE A 404 10.83 11.08 1.80
N ASP A 405 10.64 12.38 1.58
CA ASP A 405 10.66 12.98 0.24
C ASP A 405 12.06 13.28 -0.26
N TYR A 406 13.01 13.48 0.65
CA TYR A 406 14.38 13.85 0.33
C TYR A 406 15.23 12.66 -0.12
N ASN A 407 16.02 12.82 -1.17
CA ASN A 407 16.85 11.78 -1.78
C ASN A 407 18.17 11.49 -1.03
N GLN A 408 18.16 11.47 0.29
CA GLN A 408 19.37 11.30 1.10
C GLN A 408 19.87 9.85 1.01
N GLY A 409 21.19 9.68 0.97
CA GLY A 409 21.84 8.37 0.91
C GLY A 409 21.58 7.51 2.16
N SER A 410 21.93 6.23 2.07
CA SER A 410 21.74 5.23 3.14
C SER A 410 22.91 5.15 4.11
N ALA A 411 24.08 5.70 3.75
CA ALA A 411 25.23 5.71 4.64
C ALA A 411 24.97 6.67 5.80
N ASP A 412 25.36 6.29 7.02
CA ASP A 412 25.19 7.15 8.20
C ASP A 412 25.77 8.56 8.01
N ARG A 413 26.91 8.68 7.31
CA ARG A 413 27.59 9.95 6.98
C ARG A 413 26.80 10.85 6.01
N ASP A 414 25.86 10.28 5.26
CA ASP A 414 24.99 10.98 4.31
C ASP A 414 23.70 11.46 4.97
N HIS A 415 23.38 10.93 6.17
CA HIS A 415 22.23 11.37 6.94
C HIS A 415 22.43 12.80 7.44
N ARG A 416 21.31 13.49 7.68
CA ARG A 416 21.30 14.86 8.21
C ARG A 416 20.29 14.97 9.35
N GLN A 417 20.48 15.95 10.21
CA GLN A 417 19.44 16.40 11.14
C GLN A 417 18.77 17.64 10.58
N LEU A 418 17.44 17.63 10.53
CA LEU A 418 16.64 18.78 10.17
C LEU A 418 15.86 19.29 11.35
N ARG A 419 15.91 20.60 11.57
CA ARG A 419 14.98 21.26 12.47
C ARG A 419 13.61 21.35 11.79
N LEU A 420 12.69 20.46 12.18
CA LEU A 420 11.33 20.39 11.61
C LEU A 420 10.28 21.01 12.53
N TYR A 421 10.50 20.97 13.84
CA TYR A 421 9.49 21.33 14.83
C TYR A 421 9.97 22.38 15.82
N SER A 422 9.00 23.02 16.47
CA SER A 422 9.15 23.73 17.73
C SER A 422 8.84 22.79 18.89
N GLY A 423 9.45 23.02 20.06
CA GLY A 423 9.24 22.21 21.26
C GLY A 423 10.46 21.39 21.71
N ALA A 424 10.21 20.26 22.38
CA ALA A 424 11.23 19.43 23.00
C ALA A 424 12.09 18.67 21.97
N VAL A 425 11.47 18.11 20.94
CA VAL A 425 12.17 17.41 19.85
C VAL A 425 12.11 18.28 18.61
N GLN A 426 13.19 19.03 18.37
CA GLN A 426 13.25 19.95 17.24
C GLN A 426 13.92 19.34 16.02
N GLN A 427 14.91 18.47 16.23
CA GLN A 427 15.76 17.93 15.19
C GLN A 427 15.43 16.46 14.89
N ILE A 428 15.09 16.17 13.64
CA ILE A 428 14.79 14.83 13.17
C ILE A 428 15.94 14.35 12.28
N ARG A 429 16.44 13.14 12.55
CA ARG A 429 17.41 12.46 11.69
C ARG A 429 16.68 12.03 10.42
N ILE A 430 17.25 12.38 9.28
CA ILE A 430 16.77 12.00 7.95
C ILE A 430 17.88 11.29 7.18
N GLY A 431 17.48 10.29 6.40
CA GLY A 431 18.35 9.39 5.66
C GLY A 431 17.51 8.41 4.86
N ASN A 432 18.16 7.53 4.10
CA ASN A 432 17.49 6.43 3.39
C ASN A 432 16.30 6.87 2.53
N GLY A 433 16.48 7.97 1.82
CA GLY A 433 15.65 8.33 0.68
C GLY A 433 16.06 7.47 -0.50
N ARG A 434 16.50 8.09 -1.57
CA ARG A 434 17.03 7.38 -2.73
C ARG A 434 18.49 7.01 -2.53
N ASP A 435 18.80 5.73 -2.70
CA ASP A 435 20.16 5.23 -2.82
C ASP A 435 20.21 3.98 -3.71
N ASN A 436 21.29 3.86 -4.47
CA ASN A 436 21.61 2.70 -5.30
C ASN A 436 23.08 2.26 -5.10
N ASN A 437 23.75 2.75 -4.06
CA ASN A 437 25.07 2.29 -3.67
C ASN A 437 24.96 1.10 -2.71
N ARG A 438 25.00 -0.12 -3.25
CA ARG A 438 24.92 -1.38 -2.47
C ARG A 438 25.97 -1.51 -1.35
N ASN A 439 27.10 -0.82 -1.48
CA ASN A 439 28.14 -0.82 -0.44
C ASN A 439 27.72 -0.10 0.85
N GLU A 440 26.71 0.76 0.79
CA GLU A 440 26.27 1.59 1.91
C GLU A 440 24.92 1.15 2.47
N MET A 441 24.27 0.17 1.83
CA MET A 441 22.99 -0.40 2.25
C MET A 441 23.18 -1.60 3.19
N PRO A 442 22.11 -2.02 3.90
CA PRO A 442 22.14 -3.27 4.66
C PRO A 442 22.60 -4.47 3.82
N LEU A 443 23.32 -5.41 4.44
CA LEU A 443 23.92 -6.54 3.71
C LEU A 443 22.88 -7.45 3.03
N SER A 444 21.67 -7.51 3.57
CA SER A 444 20.54 -8.25 3.02
C SER A 444 19.66 -7.46 2.06
N SER A 445 20.02 -6.20 1.77
CA SER A 445 19.33 -5.32 0.83
C SER A 445 19.38 -5.87 -0.61
N SER A 446 18.39 -5.51 -1.41
CA SER A 446 18.40 -5.68 -2.87
C SER A 446 19.28 -4.65 -3.62
N GLY A 447 20.02 -3.82 -2.88
CA GLY A 447 21.02 -2.90 -3.42
C GLY A 447 20.44 -1.64 -4.09
N ASN A 448 19.15 -1.37 -3.95
CA ASN A 448 18.50 -0.15 -4.41
C ASN A 448 17.25 0.16 -3.57
N THR A 449 17.17 1.37 -2.99
CA THR A 449 15.99 1.84 -2.22
C THR A 449 14.85 2.36 -3.11
N SER A 450 14.90 2.12 -4.42
CA SER A 450 13.84 2.46 -5.38
C SER A 450 12.99 1.23 -5.75
N PHE A 451 13.42 0.03 -5.35
CA PHE A 451 12.65 -1.20 -5.58
C PHE A 451 11.44 -1.26 -4.66
N LEU A 452 10.43 -1.98 -5.10
CA LEU A 452 9.26 -2.33 -4.31
C LEU A 452 8.99 -3.82 -4.47
N ASP A 453 8.52 -4.47 -3.41
CA ASP A 453 8.03 -5.84 -3.48
C ASP A 453 7.01 -6.14 -2.37
N THR A 454 6.28 -7.24 -2.50
CA THR A 454 5.36 -7.76 -1.48
C THR A 454 5.28 -9.27 -1.55
N ASN A 455 5.00 -9.90 -0.42
CA ASN A 455 4.70 -11.33 -0.37
C ASN A 455 3.22 -11.65 -0.66
N GLU A 456 2.37 -10.66 -0.98
CA GLU A 456 0.95 -10.83 -1.39
C GLU A 456 0.26 -11.94 -0.59
N HIS A 457 0.20 -11.81 0.74
CA HIS A 457 -0.46 -12.75 1.68
C HIS A 457 -0.01 -14.23 1.63
N ARG A 458 1.03 -14.60 0.86
CA ARG A 458 1.45 -16.00 0.67
C ARG A 458 1.82 -16.74 1.95
N PHE A 459 2.07 -16.03 3.04
CA PHE A 459 2.36 -16.62 4.36
C PHE A 459 1.24 -16.50 5.38
N ASN A 460 0.05 -16.01 5.01
CA ASN A 460 -1.06 -15.74 5.93
C ASN A 460 -1.66 -17.00 6.59
N TYR A 461 -1.24 -18.20 6.19
CA TYR A 461 -1.52 -19.42 6.96
C TYR A 461 -0.80 -19.46 8.33
N PHE A 462 0.14 -18.54 8.57
CA PHE A 462 0.66 -18.23 9.90
C PHE A 462 -0.02 -16.97 10.47
N ASP A 463 -0.61 -17.09 11.65
CA ASP A 463 -1.29 -15.97 12.33
C ASP A 463 -0.39 -14.74 12.50
N PHE A 464 0.92 -14.94 12.72
CA PHE A 464 1.89 -13.84 12.87
C PHE A 464 2.30 -13.18 11.56
N MET A 465 1.97 -13.75 10.41
CA MET A 465 2.18 -13.13 9.08
C MET A 465 0.93 -12.46 8.53
N THR A 466 -0.23 -12.70 9.15
CA THR A 466 -1.48 -12.03 8.78
C THR A 466 -1.38 -10.54 9.14
N PRO A 467 -1.80 -9.63 8.25
CA PRO A 467 -1.83 -8.20 8.55
C PRO A 467 -2.58 -7.90 9.85
N VAL A 468 -2.06 -6.98 10.65
CA VAL A 468 -2.67 -6.61 11.94
C VAL A 468 -3.57 -5.39 11.85
N THR A 469 -3.41 -4.59 10.79
CA THR A 469 -4.28 -3.45 10.49
C THR A 469 -5.76 -3.83 10.56
N PRO A 470 -6.65 -2.93 11.01
CA PRO A 470 -8.10 -3.16 10.96
C PRO A 470 -8.70 -3.25 9.55
N ALA A 471 -7.93 -2.94 8.50
CA ALA A 471 -8.41 -3.05 7.13
C ALA A 471 -8.66 -4.52 6.73
N GLU A 472 -9.63 -4.76 5.86
CA GLU A 472 -9.94 -6.10 5.34
C GLU A 472 -9.11 -6.45 4.09
N THR A 473 -8.56 -5.44 3.41
CA THR A 473 -7.64 -5.57 2.28
C THR A 473 -6.35 -4.86 2.62
N ALA A 474 -5.27 -5.61 2.84
CA ALA A 474 -3.96 -5.04 3.12
C ALA A 474 -2.83 -5.94 2.64
N TRP A 475 -1.75 -5.33 2.16
CA TRP A 475 -0.52 -6.04 1.83
C TRP A 475 0.66 -5.58 2.68
N LEU A 476 1.51 -6.54 3.02
CA LEU A 476 2.82 -6.27 3.57
C LEU A 476 3.77 -5.92 2.43
N MET A 477 4.12 -4.63 2.30
CA MET A 477 4.91 -4.09 1.19
C MET A 477 6.26 -3.57 1.66
N SER A 478 7.29 -3.71 0.83
CA SER A 478 8.66 -3.27 1.09
C SER A 478 9.13 -2.28 0.04
N SER A 479 9.71 -1.14 0.45
CA SER A 479 10.29 -0.13 -0.47
C SER A 479 11.81 -0.24 -0.61
N GLY A 480 12.40 -1.36 -0.20
CA GLY A 480 13.86 -1.53 -0.07
C GLY A 480 14.49 -0.76 1.10
N ARG A 481 13.69 0.11 1.74
CA ARG A 481 14.05 0.91 2.93
C ARG A 481 13.46 0.31 4.20
N THR A 482 12.21 -0.14 4.12
CA THR A 482 11.43 -0.69 5.24
C THR A 482 10.29 -1.54 4.68
N THR A 483 9.65 -2.30 5.57
CA THR A 483 8.41 -3.01 5.30
C THR A 483 7.27 -2.44 6.16
N THR A 484 6.08 -2.32 5.59
CA THR A 484 4.86 -1.87 6.31
C THR A 484 3.61 -2.47 5.70
N GLU A 485 2.49 -2.39 6.41
CA GLU A 485 1.17 -2.72 5.87
C GLU A 485 0.58 -1.53 5.11
N VAL A 486 0.15 -1.78 3.88
CA VAL A 486 -0.56 -0.82 3.03
C VAL A 486 -2.01 -1.29 2.90
N PRO A 487 -2.99 -0.57 3.48
CA PRO A 487 -4.40 -0.87 3.33
C PRO A 487 -4.92 -0.40 1.97
N PHE A 488 -5.82 -1.18 1.38
CA PHE A 488 -6.42 -0.93 0.06
C PHE A 488 -7.93 -0.66 0.09
N ASP A 489 -8.61 -0.93 1.22
CA ASP A 489 -10.06 -0.73 1.37
C ASP A 489 -10.54 0.61 0.80
N ASP A 490 -9.84 1.70 1.10
CA ASP A 490 -10.23 3.04 0.66
C ASP A 490 -9.99 3.31 -0.84
N TYR A 491 -9.07 2.57 -1.47
CA TYR A 491 -8.74 2.71 -2.89
C TYR A 491 -9.65 1.84 -3.76
N THR A 492 -9.97 0.63 -3.30
CA THR A 492 -10.91 -0.27 -3.98
C THR A 492 -12.35 0.20 -3.84
N ASN A 493 -12.68 0.93 -2.77
CA ASN A 493 -14.04 1.37 -2.51
C ASN A 493 -14.55 2.36 -3.58
N ILE A 494 -15.57 1.93 -4.33
CA ILE A 494 -16.22 2.66 -5.43
C ILE A 494 -17.02 3.91 -4.97
N ASN A 495 -17.23 4.07 -3.67
CA ASN A 495 -17.87 5.23 -3.04
C ASN A 495 -16.84 6.23 -2.46
N SER A 496 -15.53 6.00 -2.62
CA SER A 496 -14.43 6.87 -2.18
C SER A 496 -14.41 8.20 -2.94
N PHE A 497 -15.00 9.24 -2.35
CA PHE A 497 -15.15 10.57 -2.96
C PHE A 497 -13.94 11.46 -2.71
N LEU A 498 -13.53 11.54 -1.45
CA LEU A 498 -12.35 12.26 -1.01
C LEU A 498 -11.54 11.33 -0.10
N ASN A 499 -10.28 11.07 -0.46
CA ASN A 499 -9.38 10.25 0.35
C ASN A 499 -8.03 10.96 0.46
N VAL A 500 -7.80 11.66 1.58
CA VAL A 500 -6.67 12.58 1.75
C VAL A 500 -5.81 12.12 2.92
N ASN A 501 -4.87 11.21 2.61
CA ASN A 501 -3.88 10.64 3.54
C ASN A 501 -2.66 11.58 3.73
N MET A 502 -2.89 12.89 3.55
CA MET A 502 -1.88 13.95 3.60
C MET A 502 -0.62 13.72 2.74
N ALA A 503 -0.75 12.97 1.66
CA ALA A 503 0.25 12.88 0.60
C ALA A 503 0.18 14.12 -0.32
N GLN A 504 1.33 14.68 -0.69
CA GLN A 504 1.38 15.82 -1.61
C GLN A 504 0.87 15.43 -3.00
N ALA A 505 0.25 16.37 -3.72
CA ALA A 505 -0.14 16.10 -5.10
C ALA A 505 1.10 15.97 -5.99
N VAL A 506 1.13 14.94 -6.83
CA VAL A 506 2.18 14.75 -7.84
C VAL A 506 1.62 15.11 -9.21
N ARG A 507 2.23 16.09 -9.87
CA ARG A 507 1.85 16.48 -11.23
C ARG A 507 2.67 15.72 -12.25
N VAL A 508 1.98 15.08 -13.19
CA VAL A 508 2.57 14.32 -14.30
C VAL A 508 2.42 15.13 -15.59
N PRO A 509 3.46 15.90 -15.99
CA PRO A 509 3.39 16.73 -17.18
C PRO A 509 3.34 15.85 -18.43
N ARG A 510 2.57 16.27 -19.44
CA ARG A 510 2.55 15.59 -20.74
C ARG A 510 3.96 15.45 -21.29
N ASN A 511 4.30 14.25 -21.73
CA ASN A 511 5.59 13.92 -22.35
C ASN A 511 6.83 14.25 -21.50
N ASN A 512 6.71 14.19 -20.16
CA ASN A 512 7.82 14.38 -19.24
C ASN A 512 7.97 13.18 -18.28
N PHE A 513 9.20 12.71 -18.11
CA PHE A 513 9.53 11.67 -17.13
C PHE A 513 9.55 12.18 -15.69
N PHE A 514 9.78 13.49 -15.53
CA PHE A 514 9.95 14.10 -14.22
C PHE A 514 8.63 14.63 -13.70
N ASN A 515 8.08 13.89 -12.73
CA ASN A 515 6.91 14.34 -12.01
C ASN A 515 7.34 15.33 -10.92
N ASN A 516 6.51 16.34 -10.72
CA ASN A 516 6.76 17.39 -9.75
C ASN A 516 5.81 17.25 -8.59
N VAL A 517 6.37 17.16 -7.39
CA VAL A 517 5.60 17.32 -6.16
C VAL A 517 5.12 18.76 -6.07
N SER A 518 3.82 18.94 -5.93
CA SER A 518 3.23 20.24 -5.68
C SER A 518 3.56 20.69 -4.25
N ARG A 519 4.02 21.93 -4.11
CA ARG A 519 4.27 22.54 -2.78
C ARG A 519 3.04 23.21 -2.20
N THR A 520 1.98 23.31 -2.99
CA THR A 520 0.78 24.07 -2.68
C THR A 520 -0.48 23.21 -2.77
N GLU A 521 -0.34 21.90 -3.00
CA GLU A 521 -1.47 21.01 -3.23
C GLU A 521 -1.28 19.64 -2.58
N VAL A 522 -2.39 19.08 -2.09
CA VAL A 522 -2.52 17.74 -1.52
C VAL A 522 -3.28 16.84 -2.50
N GLN A 523 -2.90 15.57 -2.56
CA GLN A 523 -3.55 14.57 -3.39
C GLN A 523 -4.97 14.26 -2.86
N ASN A 524 -5.94 14.12 -3.77
CA ASN A 524 -7.14 13.32 -3.50
C ASN A 524 -6.94 11.92 -4.08
N ALA A 525 -6.77 10.91 -3.23
CA ALA A 525 -6.62 9.51 -3.64
C ALA A 525 -7.96 8.83 -3.95
N GLY A 526 -9.09 9.54 -3.87
CA GLY A 526 -10.41 8.99 -4.18
C GLY A 526 -10.46 8.45 -5.61
N THR A 527 -11.06 7.27 -5.77
CA THR A 527 -11.07 6.47 -7.00
C THR A 527 -12.45 6.36 -7.63
N SER A 528 -13.51 6.78 -6.91
CA SER A 528 -14.90 6.67 -7.33
C SER A 528 -15.16 7.19 -8.75
N ARG A 529 -15.87 6.37 -9.54
CA ARG A 529 -16.41 6.73 -10.86
C ARG A 529 -17.88 7.17 -10.80
N ARG A 530 -18.51 7.11 -9.62
CA ARG A 530 -19.93 7.44 -9.44
C ARG A 530 -20.19 8.93 -9.30
N TRP A 531 -19.15 9.69 -8.97
CA TRP A 531 -19.20 11.09 -8.59
C TRP A 531 -18.10 11.88 -9.28
N ASN A 532 -18.31 13.20 -9.43
CA ASN A 532 -17.27 14.09 -9.95
C ASN A 532 -16.37 14.50 -8.79
N LEU A 533 -15.16 13.96 -8.74
CA LEU A 533 -14.24 14.14 -7.62
C LEU A 533 -13.52 15.50 -7.71
N PRO A 534 -13.15 16.12 -6.58
CA PRO A 534 -12.15 17.19 -6.57
C PRO A 534 -10.78 16.62 -7.00
N ASP A 535 -10.09 17.30 -7.92
CA ASP A 535 -8.79 16.84 -8.45
C ASP A 535 -7.70 16.82 -7.36
N VAL A 536 -7.58 17.93 -6.63
CA VAL A 536 -6.57 18.18 -5.58
C VAL A 536 -7.13 19.14 -4.52
N GLY A 537 -6.51 19.14 -3.34
CA GLY A 537 -6.75 20.16 -2.33
C GLY A 537 -5.67 21.24 -2.38
N ARG A 538 -6.05 22.51 -2.42
CA ARG A 538 -5.10 23.63 -2.37
C ARG A 538 -4.76 23.99 -0.94
N ILE A 539 -3.46 24.14 -0.66
CA ILE A 539 -2.96 24.64 0.61
C ILE A 539 -3.23 26.14 0.69
N LEU A 540 -3.92 26.56 1.74
CA LEU A 540 -4.21 27.95 2.07
C LEU A 540 -3.25 28.44 3.16
N GLY A 541 -2.94 29.74 3.13
CA GLY A 541 -2.02 30.37 4.08
C GLY A 541 -0.63 29.74 4.03
N GLY A 542 -0.01 29.57 5.20
CA GLY A 542 1.28 28.88 5.36
C GLY A 542 1.17 27.43 5.84
N GLY A 543 0.02 26.76 5.63
CA GLY A 543 -0.18 25.37 6.03
C GLY A 543 0.89 24.43 5.45
N ARG A 544 1.22 23.35 6.17
CA ARG A 544 2.37 22.50 5.82
C ARG A 544 2.05 21.01 5.88
N ILE A 545 2.27 20.32 4.76
CA ILE A 545 2.39 18.85 4.72
C ILE A 545 3.82 18.48 5.11
N GLU A 546 3.99 17.48 5.98
CA GLU A 546 5.33 17.03 6.35
C GLU A 546 6.08 16.38 5.17
N PRO A 547 7.39 16.67 5.01
CA PRO A 547 8.23 16.04 3.99
C PRO A 547 8.75 14.65 4.40
N ILE A 548 8.33 14.16 5.56
CA ILE A 548 8.68 12.87 6.17
C ILE A 548 7.43 12.25 6.77
N ALA A 549 7.39 10.93 6.96
CA ALA A 549 6.27 10.19 7.54
C ALA A 549 6.08 10.45 9.05
N ASN A 550 5.94 11.71 9.43
CA ASN A 550 5.60 12.22 10.75
C ASN A 550 4.49 13.28 10.60
N GLY A 551 3.91 13.69 11.73
CA GLY A 551 2.81 14.66 11.73
C GLY A 551 1.44 14.05 11.54
N GLY A 552 1.34 12.81 11.03
CA GLY A 552 0.10 12.06 10.85
C GLY A 552 -0.04 10.84 11.77
N ILE A 553 -1.24 10.25 11.79
CA ILE A 553 -1.59 9.09 12.61
C ILE A 553 -0.90 7.80 12.13
N LYS A 554 -0.59 7.68 10.83
CA LYS A 554 0.15 6.54 10.25
C LYS A 554 1.31 6.95 9.34
N GLY A 555 1.33 8.19 8.85
CA GLY A 555 2.41 8.71 8.02
C GLY A 555 2.55 10.21 8.12
N LYS A 556 2.42 10.90 6.98
CA LYS A 556 2.52 12.37 6.91
C LYS A 556 1.27 13.00 7.50
N GLY A 557 1.40 14.20 8.06
CA GLY A 557 0.24 14.99 8.47
C GLY A 557 0.31 16.43 7.99
N PHE A 558 -0.77 17.16 8.23
CA PHE A 558 -0.91 18.56 7.86
C PHE A 558 -1.00 19.47 9.08
N TRP A 559 -0.09 20.44 9.16
CA TRP A 559 -0.06 21.44 10.23
C TRP A 559 -0.88 22.69 9.90
N LEU A 560 -1.61 23.16 10.92
CA LEU A 560 -2.40 24.39 10.91
C LEU A 560 -2.06 25.25 12.13
N ASP A 561 -1.77 26.53 11.92
CA ASP A 561 -1.43 27.46 13.01
C ASP A 561 -2.64 28.18 13.64
N GLY A 562 -3.85 27.98 13.11
CA GLY A 562 -5.07 28.67 13.54
C GLY A 562 -5.22 30.10 13.03
N ASN A 563 -4.46 30.51 12.00
CA ASN A 563 -4.49 31.86 11.45
C ASN A 563 -4.47 31.86 9.92
N GLY A 564 -5.60 31.51 9.30
CA GLY A 564 -5.78 31.54 7.84
C GLY A 564 -5.12 30.38 7.09
N MET A 565 -4.65 29.35 7.80
CA MET A 565 -4.16 28.10 7.21
C MET A 565 -5.32 27.12 7.02
N GLY A 566 -5.29 26.36 5.93
CA GLY A 566 -6.33 25.38 5.63
C GLY A 566 -6.04 24.59 4.35
N LEU A 567 -6.94 23.66 4.02
CA LEU A 567 -7.01 23.04 2.69
C LEU A 567 -8.33 23.42 2.02
N ARG A 568 -8.31 23.62 0.70
CA ARG A 568 -9.49 23.92 -0.10
C ARG A 568 -9.62 22.97 -1.28
N PHE A 569 -10.73 22.24 -1.32
CA PHE A 569 -11.13 21.41 -2.43
C PHE A 569 -12.26 22.10 -3.20
N VAL A 570 -12.11 22.20 -4.52
CA VAL A 570 -13.22 22.66 -5.38
C VAL A 570 -14.07 21.44 -5.71
N VAL A 571 -15.27 21.40 -5.14
CA VAL A 571 -16.24 20.31 -5.33
C VAL A 571 -17.06 20.61 -6.59
N PRO A 572 -16.90 19.83 -7.68
CA PRO A 572 -17.60 20.07 -8.94
C PRO A 572 -19.11 19.82 -8.81
N ASN A 573 -19.87 20.29 -9.81
CA ASN A 573 -21.24 19.86 -10.02
C ASN A 573 -21.32 18.32 -10.09
N GLN A 574 -22.25 17.70 -9.37
CA GLN A 574 -22.34 16.24 -9.30
C GLN A 574 -23.26 15.65 -10.38
N PRO A 575 -23.02 14.41 -10.83
CA PRO A 575 -23.84 13.77 -11.87
C PRO A 575 -25.24 13.36 -11.37
N ARG A 576 -25.45 13.32 -10.05
CA ARG A 576 -26.69 12.94 -9.38
C ARG A 576 -26.88 13.78 -8.12
N ASP A 577 -28.11 13.87 -7.61
CA ASP A 577 -28.39 14.65 -6.40
C ASP A 577 -27.76 13.97 -5.18
N VAL A 578 -26.81 14.65 -4.53
CA VAL A 578 -26.10 14.18 -3.33
C VAL A 578 -27.03 13.88 -2.17
N ARG A 579 -28.22 14.51 -2.13
CA ARG A 579 -29.21 14.29 -1.07
C ARG A 579 -29.89 12.92 -1.13
N ASN A 580 -29.76 12.20 -2.25
CA ASN A 580 -30.31 10.85 -2.42
C ASN A 580 -29.37 9.75 -1.91
N SER A 581 -28.18 10.11 -1.42
CA SER A 581 -27.17 9.16 -0.97
C SER A 581 -26.79 9.44 0.48
N SER A 582 -26.40 8.38 1.19
CA SER A 582 -25.76 8.49 2.49
C SER A 582 -24.32 9.00 2.31
N TRP A 583 -23.83 9.77 3.28
CA TRP A 583 -22.48 10.32 3.28
C TRP A 583 -21.81 10.16 4.64
N HIS A 584 -20.58 9.67 4.61
CA HIS A 584 -19.70 9.58 5.76
C HIS A 584 -18.54 10.57 5.61
N TYR A 585 -18.38 11.48 6.57
CA TYR A 585 -17.30 12.46 6.63
C TYR A 585 -16.42 12.17 7.84
N SER A 586 -15.10 12.06 7.68
CA SER A 586 -14.21 11.78 8.80
C SER A 586 -12.84 12.43 8.67
N LEU A 587 -12.18 12.62 9.81
CA LEU A 587 -10.80 13.09 9.91
C LEU A 587 -10.19 12.76 11.28
N PHE A 588 -8.86 12.71 11.35
CA PHE A 588 -8.11 12.74 12.60
C PHE A 588 -7.69 14.17 12.92
N VAL A 589 -7.78 14.54 14.21
CA VAL A 589 -7.35 15.83 14.72
C VAL A 589 -6.47 15.66 15.95
N ASP A 590 -5.43 16.47 16.06
CA ASP A 590 -4.60 16.64 17.25
C ASP A 590 -4.53 18.15 17.56
N PRO A 591 -5.45 18.65 18.42
CA PRO A 591 -5.58 20.08 18.69
C PRO A 591 -4.45 20.61 19.56
N ARG A 592 -3.96 21.82 19.26
CA ARG A 592 -2.92 22.51 20.05
C ARG A 592 -3.45 23.70 20.82
N SER A 593 -4.63 24.19 20.46
CA SER A 593 -5.45 25.09 21.28
C SER A 593 -6.73 24.39 21.71
N ALA A 594 -7.29 24.77 22.86
CA ALA A 594 -8.63 24.38 23.29
C ALA A 594 -9.63 25.56 23.24
N SER A 595 -9.13 26.79 23.01
CA SER A 595 -9.92 28.01 23.14
C SER A 595 -10.81 28.25 21.91
N GLY A 596 -12.00 28.80 22.15
CA GLY A 596 -12.93 29.26 21.11
C GLY A 596 -13.56 28.15 20.26
N ASN A 597 -14.37 28.58 19.30
CA ASN A 597 -14.98 27.73 18.28
C ASN A 597 -14.00 27.61 17.11
N ARG A 598 -13.59 26.38 16.76
CA ARG A 598 -12.59 26.13 15.73
C ARG A 598 -13.14 25.21 14.67
N THR A 599 -13.05 25.62 13.41
CA THR A 599 -13.63 24.94 12.26
C THR A 599 -12.74 23.78 11.84
N LEU A 600 -13.31 22.58 11.84
CA LEU A 600 -12.66 21.39 11.30
C LEU A 600 -12.94 21.26 9.81
N LEU A 601 -14.22 21.31 9.44
CA LEU A 601 -14.68 21.16 8.05
C LEU A 601 -15.73 22.24 7.75
N ALA A 602 -15.65 22.86 6.57
CA ALA A 602 -16.65 23.79 6.06
C ALA A 602 -17.14 23.32 4.68
N PHE A 603 -18.47 23.26 4.53
CA PHE A 603 -19.13 22.57 3.43
C PHE A 603 -19.68 23.54 2.37
N PRO A 604 -19.83 23.08 1.11
CA PRO A 604 -20.43 23.86 0.01
C PRO A 604 -21.78 24.53 0.30
N ASN A 605 -22.62 23.92 1.16
CA ASN A 605 -23.90 24.50 1.56
C ASN A 605 -23.78 25.62 2.61
N GLY A 606 -22.60 25.86 3.17
CA GLY A 606 -22.34 26.79 4.27
C GLY A 606 -22.43 26.17 5.67
N GLY A 607 -22.70 24.87 5.76
CA GLY A 607 -22.61 24.14 7.02
C GLY A 607 -21.16 23.92 7.47
N GLU A 608 -20.93 23.71 8.75
CA GLU A 608 -19.61 23.52 9.34
C GLU A 608 -19.60 22.48 10.47
N LEU A 609 -18.51 21.74 10.58
CA LEU A 609 -18.15 20.92 11.73
C LEU A 609 -17.10 21.66 12.56
N ARG A 610 -17.33 21.86 13.85
CA ARG A 610 -16.44 22.64 14.73
C ARG A 610 -16.11 21.91 16.04
N LEU A 611 -14.96 22.23 16.62
CA LEU A 611 -14.66 21.98 18.03
C LEU A 611 -14.93 23.23 18.87
N SER A 612 -15.44 23.05 20.08
CA SER A 612 -15.80 24.14 20.98
C SER A 612 -15.57 23.78 22.45
N ASN A 613 -15.76 24.78 23.32
CA ASN A 613 -15.84 24.63 24.77
C ASN A 613 -14.66 23.87 25.39
N ASN A 614 -13.43 24.35 25.18
CA ASN A 614 -12.22 23.70 25.67
C ASN A 614 -12.07 22.25 25.17
N ASN A 615 -12.36 22.02 23.89
CA ASN A 615 -12.38 20.70 23.24
C ASN A 615 -13.43 19.70 23.80
N ASN A 616 -14.41 20.15 24.58
CA ASN A 616 -15.41 19.26 25.18
C ASN A 616 -16.74 19.22 24.42
N ARG A 617 -16.85 19.89 23.27
CA ARG A 617 -18.04 19.86 22.41
C ARG A 617 -17.66 19.78 20.94
N ILE A 618 -18.41 18.97 20.20
CA ILE A 618 -18.44 18.98 18.74
C ILE A 618 -19.70 19.74 18.33
N LEU A 619 -19.58 20.70 17.42
CA LEU A 619 -20.72 21.45 16.90
C LEU A 619 -20.94 21.11 15.43
N ILE A 620 -22.18 20.80 15.07
CA ILE A 620 -22.63 20.77 13.69
C ILE A 620 -23.47 22.02 13.47
N VAL A 621 -22.92 22.96 12.70
CA VAL A 621 -23.55 24.22 12.36
C VAL A 621 -24.11 24.10 10.97
N SER A 622 -25.42 24.28 10.81
CA SER A 622 -26.06 24.25 9.50
C SER A 622 -26.04 25.62 8.83
N ALA A 623 -26.30 25.64 7.51
CA ALA A 623 -26.28 26.85 6.68
C ALA A 623 -27.23 27.97 7.16
N ASN A 624 -28.32 27.64 7.84
CA ASN A 624 -29.27 28.61 8.39
C ASN A 624 -28.89 29.10 9.80
N GLY A 625 -27.76 28.64 10.34
CA GLY A 625 -27.26 29.00 11.67
C GLY A 625 -27.74 28.09 12.80
N ASN A 626 -28.55 27.06 12.55
CA ASN A 626 -28.89 26.09 13.61
C ASN A 626 -27.63 25.33 14.05
N VAL A 627 -27.45 25.19 15.36
CA VAL A 627 -26.29 24.53 15.96
C VAL A 627 -26.75 23.32 16.75
N GLU A 628 -26.27 22.14 16.36
CA GLU A 628 -26.35 20.94 17.19
C GLU A 628 -25.06 20.82 18.00
N SER A 629 -25.17 20.65 19.32
CA SER A 629 -24.04 20.58 20.25
C SER A 629 -23.93 19.18 20.84
N ILE A 630 -22.85 18.50 20.49
CA ILE A 630 -22.66 17.08 20.75
C ILE A 630 -21.65 16.88 21.89
N ASP A 631 -22.00 15.97 22.80
CA ASP A 631 -21.06 15.43 23.79
C ASP A 631 -20.15 14.38 23.14
N PRO A 632 -18.83 14.62 23.06
CA PRO A 632 -17.90 13.63 22.50
C PRO A 632 -17.72 12.41 23.41
N ARG A 633 -18.27 12.40 24.64
CA ARG A 633 -18.16 11.33 25.67
C ARG A 633 -16.73 11.08 26.19
N ILE A 634 -15.74 11.67 25.54
CA ILE A 634 -14.34 11.73 25.96
C ILE A 634 -13.86 13.18 25.95
N ASN A 635 -12.86 13.48 26.76
CA ASN A 635 -12.15 14.75 26.64
C ASN A 635 -11.23 14.66 25.41
N ILE A 636 -11.42 15.55 24.42
CA ILE A 636 -10.53 15.66 23.27
C ILE A 636 -9.29 16.44 23.72
N GLN A 637 -8.26 15.69 24.12
CA GLN A 637 -7.06 16.25 24.73
C GLN A 637 -6.21 17.02 23.71
N GLN A 638 -5.56 18.09 24.15
CA GLN A 638 -4.51 18.73 23.34
C GLN A 638 -3.28 17.83 23.27
N ASN A 639 -2.54 17.89 22.16
CA ASN A 639 -1.35 17.05 21.93
C ASN A 639 -1.68 15.55 21.90
N SER A 640 -2.87 15.18 21.43
CA SER A 640 -3.31 13.79 21.29
C SER A 640 -4.28 13.66 20.13
N TRP A 641 -4.17 12.55 19.40
CA TRP A 641 -5.06 12.27 18.29
C TRP A 641 -6.47 11.91 18.77
N THR A 642 -7.46 12.32 17.99
CA THR A 642 -8.87 11.92 18.11
C THR A 642 -9.44 11.81 16.70
N HIS A 643 -10.14 10.73 16.41
CA HIS A 643 -10.92 10.58 15.18
C HIS A 643 -12.33 11.11 15.39
N ILE A 644 -12.82 11.94 14.46
CA ILE A 644 -14.18 12.48 14.46
C ILE A 644 -14.82 12.14 13.13
N ALA A 645 -16.07 11.65 13.17
CA ALA A 645 -16.84 11.37 11.96
C ALA A 645 -18.30 11.81 12.09
N VAL A 646 -18.92 12.10 10.96
CA VAL A 646 -20.36 12.37 10.84
C VAL A 646 -20.94 11.54 9.70
N GLN A 647 -21.98 10.76 9.99
CA GLN A 647 -22.81 10.06 9.01
C GLN A 647 -24.08 10.88 8.77
N VAL A 648 -24.44 11.13 7.51
CA VAL A 648 -25.70 11.76 7.12
C VAL A 648 -26.44 10.79 6.20
N THR A 649 -27.59 10.29 6.65
CA THR A 649 -28.38 9.28 5.95
C THR A 649 -29.77 9.83 5.62
N PRO A 650 -30.19 9.86 4.34
CA PRO A 650 -31.53 10.31 3.97
C PRO A 650 -32.60 9.30 4.40
N VAL A 651 -33.67 9.78 5.05
CA VAL A 651 -34.78 8.95 5.55
C VAL A 651 -36.09 9.37 4.88
N GLY A 652 -36.87 8.38 4.46
CA GLY A 652 -38.18 8.58 3.85
C GLY A 652 -38.16 8.86 2.34
N PRO A 653 -39.35 8.86 1.69
CA PRO A 653 -39.46 9.05 0.25
C PRO A 653 -39.09 10.48 -0.17
N ASN A 654 -38.65 10.65 -1.41
CA ASN A 654 -38.09 11.91 -1.97
C ASN A 654 -38.89 13.19 -1.64
N ASN A 655 -40.21 13.10 -1.48
CA ASN A 655 -41.11 14.24 -1.30
C ASN A 655 -41.38 14.64 0.17
N ARG A 656 -40.89 13.87 1.17
CA ARG A 656 -41.02 14.14 2.62
C ARG A 656 -39.77 13.70 3.37
N ARG A 657 -38.60 14.03 2.81
CA ARG A 657 -37.33 13.51 3.29
C ARG A 657 -36.84 14.21 4.56
N SER A 658 -36.43 13.43 5.55
CA SER A 658 -35.61 13.86 6.69
C SER A 658 -34.22 13.24 6.58
N TYR A 659 -33.34 13.55 7.52
CA TYR A 659 -31.96 13.05 7.55
C TYR A 659 -31.65 12.60 8.96
N ASP A 660 -31.22 11.35 9.10
CA ASP A 660 -30.57 10.87 10.31
C ASP A 660 -29.11 11.30 10.26
N VAL A 661 -28.65 11.94 11.34
CA VAL A 661 -27.29 12.44 11.47
C VAL A 661 -26.67 11.82 12.70
N GLU A 662 -25.61 11.04 12.50
CA GLU A 662 -24.88 10.37 13.58
C GLU A 662 -23.47 10.91 13.68
N THR A 663 -22.97 11.07 14.92
CA THR A 663 -21.59 11.50 15.17
C THR A 663 -20.80 10.39 15.84
N TYR A 664 -19.59 10.17 15.36
CA TYR A 664 -18.65 9.17 15.83
C TYR A 664 -17.40 9.81 16.40
N VAL A 665 -16.93 9.30 17.54
CA VAL A 665 -15.67 9.71 18.17
C VAL A 665 -14.84 8.46 18.46
N ASN A 666 -13.61 8.42 17.92
CA ASN A 666 -12.72 7.27 17.99
C ASN A 666 -13.44 5.95 17.61
N GLY A 667 -14.24 6.01 16.54
CA GLY A 667 -14.99 4.88 15.99
C GLY A 667 -16.30 4.54 16.71
N ASN A 668 -16.60 5.16 17.85
CA ASN A 668 -17.84 4.91 18.59
C ASN A 668 -18.92 5.94 18.23
N ARG A 669 -20.14 5.51 17.92
CA ARG A 669 -21.28 6.43 17.77
C ARG A 669 -21.64 7.04 19.11
N VAL A 670 -21.53 8.36 19.26
CA VAL A 670 -21.76 9.10 20.51
C VAL A 670 -23.08 9.89 20.54
N ASN A 671 -23.66 10.17 19.37
CA ASN A 671 -24.89 10.94 19.22
C ASN A 671 -25.60 10.59 17.91
N THR A 672 -26.93 10.74 17.93
CA THR A 672 -27.81 10.71 16.75
C THR A 672 -28.88 11.79 16.90
N PHE A 673 -29.25 12.45 15.81
CA PHE A 673 -30.39 13.37 15.74
C PHE A 673 -31.00 13.41 14.33
N ASN A 674 -32.24 13.91 14.26
CA ASN A 674 -32.98 14.06 13.01
C ASN A 674 -32.95 15.51 12.52
N ALA A 675 -32.78 15.71 11.22
CA ALA A 675 -32.86 17.01 10.58
C ALA A 675 -33.80 17.00 9.36
N ASN A 676 -34.57 18.08 9.16
CA ASN A 676 -35.46 18.21 8.00
C ASN A 676 -34.71 18.60 6.71
N THR A 677 -33.46 19.04 6.85
CA THR A 677 -32.54 19.39 5.77
C THR A 677 -31.15 18.93 6.17
N PRO A 678 -30.28 18.52 5.24
CA PRO A 678 -28.95 18.07 5.60
C PRO A 678 -28.16 19.26 6.18
N PRO A 679 -27.66 19.17 7.42
CA PRO A 679 -26.99 20.29 8.07
C PRO A 679 -25.66 20.63 7.35
N ILE A 680 -24.98 19.62 6.84
CA ILE A 680 -23.76 19.69 6.04
C ILE A 680 -24.01 18.97 4.71
N GLU A 681 -23.51 19.53 3.61
CA GLU A 681 -23.82 19.00 2.28
C GLU A 681 -22.77 19.42 1.23
N LEU A 682 -22.44 18.51 0.32
CA LEU A 682 -21.59 18.74 -0.85
C LEU A 682 -22.33 19.46 -1.99
N THR A 683 -21.61 19.88 -3.04
CA THR A 683 -22.22 20.50 -4.23
C THR A 683 -23.25 19.57 -4.87
N ARG A 684 -24.45 20.08 -5.16
CA ARG A 684 -25.54 19.31 -5.80
C ARG A 684 -25.37 19.18 -7.31
N ALA A 685 -26.14 18.27 -7.91
CA ALA A 685 -26.40 18.28 -9.34
C ALA A 685 -27.16 19.55 -9.76
N GLY A 686 -26.82 20.09 -10.93
CA GLY A 686 -27.38 21.33 -11.46
C GLY A 686 -26.90 22.60 -10.75
N SER A 687 -25.85 22.52 -9.92
CA SER A 687 -25.30 23.67 -9.18
C SER A 687 -23.89 24.03 -9.64
N SER A 688 -23.46 25.27 -9.43
CA SER A 688 -22.07 25.67 -9.68
C SER A 688 -21.10 24.98 -8.70
N SER A 689 -19.86 24.74 -9.13
CA SER A 689 -18.79 24.25 -8.24
C SER A 689 -18.61 25.16 -7.02
N ARG A 690 -18.35 24.57 -5.85
CA ARG A 690 -18.20 25.26 -4.57
C ARG A 690 -17.07 24.66 -3.74
N ASN A 691 -16.63 25.38 -2.71
CA ASN A 691 -15.49 24.96 -1.90
C ASN A 691 -15.93 24.04 -0.76
N PHE A 692 -15.13 23.00 -0.52
CA PHE A 692 -15.06 22.28 0.73
C PHE A 692 -13.71 22.59 1.37
N ASP A 693 -13.73 23.14 2.57
CA ASP A 693 -12.52 23.60 3.26
C ASP A 693 -12.26 22.78 4.54
N VAL A 694 -10.98 22.56 4.83
CA VAL A 694 -10.51 21.82 6.02
C VAL A 694 -9.67 22.76 6.87
N GLY A 695 -9.97 22.83 8.17
CA GLY A 695 -9.23 23.61 9.17
C GLY A 695 -9.52 25.12 9.18
N ILE A 696 -10.36 25.61 8.26
CA ILE A 696 -10.64 27.03 8.06
C ILE A 696 -12.13 27.27 7.79
N THR A 697 -12.67 28.40 8.27
CA THR A 697 -14.07 28.80 8.01
C THR A 697 -14.22 29.50 6.66
N GLN A 698 -15.39 29.35 6.03
CA GLN A 698 -15.78 30.10 4.84
C GLN A 698 -16.42 31.46 5.16
N ALA A 699 -16.85 31.68 6.41
CA ALA A 699 -17.59 32.87 6.83
C ALA A 699 -16.69 34.09 7.17
N GLY A 700 -15.37 33.91 7.21
CA GLY A 700 -14.40 34.92 7.67
C GLY A 700 -14.38 35.09 9.21
N GLY A 701 -13.20 35.35 9.79
CA GLY A 701 -12.99 35.50 11.25
C GLY A 701 -11.97 34.50 11.85
N THR A 702 -11.62 34.66 13.13
CA THR A 702 -10.57 33.86 13.83
C THR A 702 -11.06 32.51 14.39
N ASN A 703 -11.76 31.72 13.58
CA ASN A 703 -12.32 30.41 13.98
C ASN A 703 -11.58 29.24 13.32
N ASP A 704 -10.29 29.38 13.05
CA ASP A 704 -9.51 28.37 12.33
C ASP A 704 -8.92 27.35 13.31
N PHE A 705 -8.73 26.13 12.85
CA PHE A 705 -8.15 25.07 13.66
C PHE A 705 -6.65 25.27 13.83
N ASN A 706 -6.16 25.05 15.05
CA ASN A 706 -4.75 25.07 15.40
C ASN A 706 -4.34 23.67 15.87
N GLY A 707 -3.45 23.02 15.11
CA GLY A 707 -2.95 21.68 15.39
C GLY A 707 -2.69 20.85 14.13
N TRP A 708 -2.61 19.53 14.31
CA TRP A 708 -2.40 18.56 13.23
C TRP A 708 -3.74 17.96 12.76
N ILE A 709 -3.85 17.74 11.45
CA ILE A 709 -4.96 16.99 10.81
C ILE A 709 -4.37 15.90 9.92
N ASP A 710 -5.05 14.76 9.88
CA ASP A 710 -4.71 13.64 9.00
C ASP A 710 -5.97 12.88 8.52
N GLU A 711 -5.81 12.06 7.48
CA GLU A 711 -6.80 11.09 6.97
C GLU A 711 -8.21 11.70 6.76
N VAL A 712 -8.28 12.83 6.03
CA VAL A 712 -9.57 13.46 5.71
C VAL A 712 -10.29 12.66 4.64
N LYS A 713 -11.42 12.07 5.01
CA LYS A 713 -12.12 11.07 4.21
C LYS A 713 -13.59 11.41 4.03
N ILE A 714 -14.09 11.22 2.80
CA ILE A 714 -15.50 11.37 2.45
C ILE A 714 -15.91 10.20 1.56
N PHE A 715 -16.91 9.46 2.01
CA PHE A 715 -17.47 8.32 1.28
C PHE A 715 -18.97 8.49 1.09
N ALA A 716 -19.45 8.16 -0.11
CA ALA A 716 -20.87 8.23 -0.48
C ALA A 716 -21.59 6.92 -0.12
N GLU A 717 -21.53 6.53 1.15
CA GLU A 717 -22.14 5.31 1.66
C GLU A 717 -22.59 5.47 3.12
N GLU A 718 -23.36 4.50 3.59
CA GLU A 718 -23.67 4.31 5.00
C GLU A 718 -22.72 3.27 5.57
N VAL A 719 -21.97 3.65 6.59
CA VAL A 719 -21.03 2.73 7.25
C VAL A 719 -21.73 1.91 8.32
N ASN A 720 -21.34 0.65 8.45
CA ASN A 720 -21.64 -0.13 9.64
C ASN A 720 -20.69 0.27 10.79
N TYR A 721 -20.95 -0.22 12.01
CA TYR A 721 -20.14 0.12 13.18
C TYR A 721 -18.69 -0.38 13.14
N GLU A 722 -18.41 -1.50 12.48
CA GLU A 722 -17.04 -1.99 12.32
C GLU A 722 -16.27 -1.11 11.34
N VAL A 723 -16.84 -0.77 10.18
CA VAL A 723 -16.24 0.13 9.20
C VAL A 723 -15.98 1.52 9.81
N ALA A 724 -16.89 2.04 10.63
CA ALA A 724 -16.68 3.28 11.38
C ALA A 724 -15.49 3.19 12.35
N CYS A 725 -15.28 2.02 12.98
CA CYS A 725 -14.15 1.76 13.86
C CYS A 725 -12.84 1.56 13.09
N ASN A 726 -12.86 0.85 11.95
CA ASN A 726 -11.71 0.66 11.05
C ASN A 726 -11.18 1.99 10.52
N ARG A 727 -12.08 2.91 10.13
CA ARG A 727 -11.72 4.28 9.74
C ARG A 727 -11.09 5.09 10.87
N ALA A 728 -11.45 4.77 12.11
CA ALA A 728 -10.81 5.29 13.31
C ALA A 728 -9.53 4.51 13.70
N ALA A 729 -8.97 3.68 12.82
CA ALA A 729 -7.80 2.85 13.07
C ALA A 729 -7.93 1.91 14.30
N GLY A 730 -9.15 1.44 14.59
CA GLY A 730 -9.44 0.43 15.60
C GLY A 730 -10.30 -0.70 15.04
N THR A 731 -10.68 -1.66 15.89
CA THR A 731 -11.66 -2.72 15.55
C THR A 731 -12.69 -2.86 16.67
N LEU A 732 -13.95 -3.17 16.34
CA LEU A 732 -15.06 -3.23 17.29
C LEU A 732 -14.97 -4.49 18.15
N VAL A 733 -15.13 -4.30 19.45
CA VAL A 733 -15.10 -5.40 20.42
C VAL A 733 -16.32 -5.41 21.32
N GLY A 734 -16.84 -6.60 21.57
CA GLY A 734 -17.78 -6.90 22.65
C GLY A 734 -17.07 -6.96 24.00
N VAL A 735 -17.77 -6.47 25.02
CA VAL A 735 -17.34 -6.43 26.43
C VAL A 735 -18.23 -7.37 27.24
N PRO A 736 -17.81 -8.62 27.47
CA PRO A 736 -18.52 -9.56 28.34
C PRO A 736 -18.86 -9.01 29.73
N ALA A 737 -19.93 -9.52 30.35
CA ALA A 737 -20.35 -9.12 31.70
C ALA A 737 -19.23 -9.29 32.76
N GLY A 738 -18.40 -10.33 32.59
CA GLY A 738 -17.27 -10.64 33.47
C GLY A 738 -15.98 -9.85 33.18
N SER A 739 -15.95 -8.95 32.20
CA SER A 739 -14.75 -8.18 31.87
C SER A 739 -14.34 -7.23 33.01
N PRO A 740 -13.03 -6.97 33.19
CA PRO A 740 -12.53 -6.03 34.18
C PRO A 740 -13.26 -4.69 34.18
N ALA A 741 -13.49 -4.11 35.36
CA ALA A 741 -14.25 -2.87 35.52
C ALA A 741 -13.74 -1.72 34.64
N ARG A 742 -12.43 -1.66 34.37
CA ARG A 742 -11.85 -0.64 33.47
C ARG A 742 -12.48 -0.65 32.06
N PHE A 743 -12.76 -1.82 31.50
CA PHE A 743 -13.34 -1.93 30.15
C PHE A 743 -14.85 -1.68 30.17
N ARG A 744 -15.55 -2.16 31.19
CA ARG A 744 -16.99 -1.89 31.36
C ARG A 744 -17.27 -0.40 31.58
N ASN A 745 -16.44 0.26 32.40
CA ASN A 745 -16.50 1.70 32.63
C ASN A 745 -16.12 2.49 31.37
N MET A 746 -15.13 2.01 30.62
CA MET A 746 -14.75 2.61 29.34
C MET A 746 -15.92 2.55 28.34
N ALA A 747 -16.54 1.39 28.18
CA ALA A 747 -17.70 1.22 27.30
C ALA A 747 -18.90 2.06 27.75
N SER A 748 -19.24 2.07 29.05
CA SER A 748 -20.38 2.83 29.57
C SER A 748 -20.20 4.34 29.42
N ASN A 749 -18.97 4.83 29.58
CA ASN A 749 -18.69 6.26 29.54
C ASN A 749 -18.56 6.78 28.12
N ARG A 750 -18.02 5.96 27.20
CA ARG A 750 -17.71 6.36 25.82
C ARG A 750 -18.84 6.07 24.83
N VAL A 751 -19.67 5.07 25.11
CA VAL A 751 -20.68 4.58 24.16
C VAL A 751 -22.08 4.70 24.78
N PRO A 752 -23.01 5.43 24.15
CA PRO A 752 -24.41 5.56 24.57
C PRO A 752 -25.15 4.22 24.66
N ALA A 753 -26.18 4.17 25.53
CA ALA A 753 -26.99 2.97 25.76
C ALA A 753 -27.73 2.49 24.50
N ASP A 754 -28.21 3.40 23.68
CA ASP A 754 -28.86 3.11 22.40
C ASP A 754 -27.88 2.50 21.39
N THR A 755 -26.63 2.98 21.34
CA THR A 755 -25.59 2.38 20.48
C THR A 755 -25.31 0.92 20.88
N HIS A 756 -25.23 0.60 22.18
CA HIS A 756 -25.10 -0.80 22.63
C HIS A 756 -26.30 -1.66 22.23
N ALA A 757 -27.50 -1.09 22.31
CA ALA A 757 -28.74 -1.78 21.94
C ALA A 757 -28.84 -2.02 20.42
N ASP A 758 -28.38 -1.08 19.60
CA ASP A 758 -28.36 -1.21 18.15
C ASP A 758 -27.37 -2.28 17.69
N ILE A 759 -26.13 -2.26 18.21
CA ILE A 759 -25.14 -3.32 17.91
C ILE A 759 -25.67 -4.70 18.36
N THR A 760 -26.28 -4.78 19.53
CA THR A 760 -26.92 -6.02 20.01
C THR A 760 -28.03 -6.49 19.07
N ARG A 761 -28.85 -5.56 18.54
CA ARG A 761 -29.92 -5.89 17.59
C ARG A 761 -29.35 -6.44 16.28
N ILE A 762 -28.29 -5.83 15.75
CA ILE A 762 -27.59 -6.28 14.54
C ILE A 762 -27.02 -7.68 14.75
N LEU A 763 -26.28 -7.91 15.84
CA LEU A 763 -25.71 -9.22 16.13
C LEU A 763 -26.82 -10.27 16.28
N ASN A 764 -27.88 -9.97 17.03
CA ASN A 764 -29.00 -10.90 17.17
C ASN A 764 -29.72 -11.17 15.84
N SER A 765 -29.89 -10.16 14.95
CA SER A 765 -30.49 -10.37 13.63
C SER A 765 -29.61 -11.20 12.72
N ASN A 766 -28.30 -11.14 12.91
CA ASN A 766 -27.32 -11.95 12.19
C ASN A 766 -27.19 -13.37 12.78
N GLY A 767 -27.85 -13.66 13.91
CA GLY A 767 -27.68 -14.93 14.64
C GLY A 767 -26.33 -15.04 15.37
N GLU A 768 -25.66 -13.92 15.57
CA GLU A 768 -24.33 -13.81 16.17
C GLU A 768 -24.38 -13.62 17.69
N THR A 769 -23.26 -13.92 18.36
CA THR A 769 -23.17 -13.72 19.81
C THR A 769 -23.16 -12.23 20.16
N SER A 770 -24.10 -11.79 20.99
CA SER A 770 -24.15 -10.44 21.53
C SER A 770 -23.58 -10.34 22.95
N TYR A 771 -23.17 -9.13 23.32
CA TYR A 771 -22.54 -8.78 24.59
C TYR A 771 -23.27 -7.61 25.27
N PRO A 772 -23.16 -7.45 26.60
CA PRO A 772 -23.82 -6.35 27.31
C PRO A 772 -23.38 -4.96 26.87
N GLN A 773 -22.12 -4.81 26.44
CA GLN A 773 -21.55 -3.54 26.02
C GLN A 773 -20.54 -3.76 24.89
N TYR A 774 -20.23 -2.70 24.14
CA TYR A 774 -19.28 -2.69 23.03
C TYR A 774 -18.40 -1.44 23.08
N LEU A 775 -17.22 -1.49 22.49
CA LEU A 775 -16.37 -0.33 22.26
C LEU A 775 -15.46 -0.55 21.05
N CYS A 776 -15.09 0.53 20.37
CA CYS A 776 -14.02 0.50 19.38
C CYS A 776 -12.66 0.40 20.09
N HIS A 777 -11.94 -0.71 19.89
CA HIS A 777 -10.60 -0.92 20.44
C HIS A 777 -9.58 -0.15 19.60
N GLN A 778 -9.09 0.95 20.15
CA GLN A 778 -8.10 1.83 19.55
C GLN A 778 -7.13 2.37 20.60
N ASP A 779 -5.93 2.72 20.14
CA ASP A 779 -4.89 3.40 20.91
C ASP A 779 -4.02 4.20 19.93
N TYR A 780 -3.98 5.52 20.11
CA TYR A 780 -3.22 6.44 19.26
C TYR A 780 -1.92 6.95 19.92
N THR A 781 -1.43 6.25 20.95
CA THR A 781 -0.18 6.61 21.64
C THR A 781 1.08 6.16 20.90
N GLY A 782 0.95 5.27 19.91
CA GLY A 782 2.04 4.77 19.09
C GLY A 782 1.54 4.07 17.84
N ASP A 783 2.45 3.84 16.89
CA ASP A 783 2.16 2.93 15.77
C ASP A 783 1.85 1.54 16.31
N LEU A 784 0.77 0.92 15.81
CA LEU A 784 0.35 -0.41 16.23
C LEU A 784 0.15 -0.54 17.76
N ALA A 785 -0.23 0.53 18.46
CA ALA A 785 -0.57 0.44 19.88
C ALA A 785 -1.88 -0.36 20.11
N ALA A 786 -2.83 -0.31 19.18
CA ALA A 786 -4.00 -1.18 19.11
C ALA A 786 -4.18 -1.72 17.68
N HIS A 787 -4.45 -3.01 17.55
CA HIS A 787 -4.62 -3.72 16.29
C HIS A 787 -5.33 -5.06 16.49
N ARG A 788 -5.68 -5.77 15.40
CA ARG A 788 -6.52 -6.99 15.47
C ARG A 788 -5.90 -8.11 16.31
N SER A 789 -4.57 -8.21 16.35
CA SER A 789 -3.87 -9.27 17.09
C SER A 789 -3.47 -8.93 18.53
N ASN A 790 -3.71 -7.71 19.02
CA ASN A 790 -3.44 -7.34 20.42
C ASN A 790 -4.70 -7.00 21.24
N ILE A 791 -5.88 -7.39 20.74
CA ILE A 791 -7.15 -7.26 21.47
C ILE A 791 -7.02 -7.92 22.86
N PRO A 792 -7.30 -7.21 23.96
CA PRO A 792 -7.20 -7.79 25.30
C PRO A 792 -8.02 -9.08 25.46
N PRO A 793 -7.49 -10.15 26.08
CA PRO A 793 -8.20 -11.44 26.22
C PRO A 793 -9.54 -11.38 26.96
N ALA A 794 -9.82 -10.28 27.68
CA ALA A 794 -11.09 -10.03 28.34
C ALA A 794 -12.17 -9.41 27.44
N LEU A 795 -11.84 -9.11 26.18
CA LEU A 795 -12.72 -8.57 25.15
C LEU A 795 -12.89 -9.61 24.03
N ARG A 796 -13.87 -9.42 23.16
CA ARG A 796 -14.11 -10.30 22.00
C ARG A 796 -14.27 -9.46 20.76
N SER A 797 -13.52 -9.75 19.70
CA SER A 797 -13.80 -9.09 18.41
C SER A 797 -15.21 -9.47 17.95
N VAL A 798 -15.91 -8.50 17.36
CA VAL A 798 -17.19 -8.70 16.67
C VAL A 798 -17.12 -8.22 15.22
N ALA A 799 -15.91 -7.98 14.71
CA ALA A 799 -15.65 -7.43 13.38
C ALA A 799 -16.30 -8.30 12.29
N ASP A 800 -15.96 -9.58 12.26
CA ASP A 800 -16.47 -10.53 11.26
C ASP A 800 -17.99 -10.75 11.41
N SER A 801 -18.51 -10.73 12.65
CA SER A 801 -19.95 -10.83 12.93
C SER A 801 -20.77 -9.65 12.38
N ILE A 802 -20.11 -8.55 12.00
CA ILE A 802 -20.72 -7.33 11.43
C ILE A 802 -20.38 -7.18 9.95
N ASN A 803 -19.12 -7.36 9.56
CA ASN A 803 -18.67 -7.22 8.16
C ASN A 803 -19.04 -8.43 7.31
N PHE A 804 -19.09 -9.63 7.88
CA PHE A 804 -19.34 -10.89 7.18
C PHE A 804 -20.35 -11.79 7.93
N PRO A 805 -21.57 -11.28 8.25
CA PRO A 805 -22.56 -12.02 9.04
C PRO A 805 -23.10 -13.28 8.36
N GLU A 806 -22.91 -13.42 7.06
CA GLU A 806 -23.22 -14.64 6.30
C GLU A 806 -22.36 -15.86 6.71
N GLY A 807 -21.35 -15.61 7.54
CA GLY A 807 -20.55 -16.61 8.23
C GLY A 807 -19.14 -16.72 7.69
N PRO A 808 -18.24 -17.36 8.45
CA PRO A 808 -16.89 -17.55 8.01
C PRO A 808 -16.83 -18.52 6.82
N LEU A 809 -15.70 -18.50 6.12
CA LEU A 809 -15.37 -19.55 5.20
C LEU A 809 -15.16 -20.88 5.95
N VAL A 810 -15.78 -21.93 5.42
CA VAL A 810 -15.73 -23.29 5.95
C VAL A 810 -15.21 -24.19 4.85
N TYR A 811 -14.20 -25.01 5.14
CA TYR A 811 -13.47 -25.74 4.10
C TYR A 811 -14.36 -26.69 3.29
N ASN A 812 -15.33 -27.37 3.93
CA ASN A 812 -16.21 -28.38 3.31
C ASN A 812 -17.62 -27.86 2.99
N ALA A 813 -17.75 -26.55 2.77
CA ALA A 813 -19.01 -25.96 2.33
C ALA A 813 -18.74 -24.89 1.28
N PRO A 814 -19.73 -24.55 0.43
CA PRO A 814 -19.62 -23.40 -0.45
C PRO A 814 -19.37 -22.10 0.31
N ARG A 815 -18.64 -21.20 -0.34
CA ARG A 815 -18.49 -19.81 0.11
C ARG A 815 -19.89 -19.20 0.34
N PRO A 816 -20.10 -18.45 1.44
CA PRO A 816 -21.36 -17.78 1.70
C PRO A 816 -21.79 -16.84 0.57
N ASP A 817 -23.09 -16.55 0.50
CA ASP A 817 -23.62 -15.56 -0.42
C ASP A 817 -23.44 -14.16 0.20
N SER A 818 -22.66 -13.31 -0.46
CA SER A 818 -22.41 -11.93 -0.03
C SER A 818 -23.08 -10.90 -0.95
N THR A 819 -24.00 -11.32 -1.83
CA THR A 819 -24.62 -10.42 -2.83
C THR A 819 -25.48 -9.30 -2.22
N GLU A 820 -25.92 -9.47 -0.98
CA GLU A 820 -26.68 -8.46 -0.22
C GLU A 820 -25.80 -7.72 0.81
N ASN A 821 -24.55 -8.14 0.99
CA ASN A 821 -23.64 -7.59 1.99
C ASN A 821 -23.15 -6.19 1.57
N GLN A 822 -23.56 -5.15 2.30
CA GLN A 822 -23.24 -3.76 1.98
C GLN A 822 -21.74 -3.44 2.08
N PHE A 823 -21.00 -4.13 2.96
CA PHE A 823 -19.55 -3.96 3.04
C PHE A 823 -18.90 -4.47 1.74
N CYS A 824 -19.24 -5.67 1.29
CA CYS A 824 -18.74 -6.21 0.02
C CYS A 824 -19.15 -5.35 -1.19
N LEU A 825 -20.38 -4.85 -1.23
CA LEU A 825 -20.88 -3.97 -2.29
C LEU A 825 -20.21 -2.58 -2.32
N SER A 826 -19.37 -2.25 -1.32
CA SER A 826 -18.53 -1.05 -1.36
C SER A 826 -17.32 -1.19 -2.29
N CYS A 827 -16.90 -2.43 -2.61
CA CYS A 827 -15.80 -2.72 -3.54
C CYS A 827 -16.30 -3.37 -4.83
N HIS A 828 -17.39 -4.16 -4.76
CA HIS A 828 -17.91 -4.90 -5.89
C HIS A 828 -19.05 -4.17 -6.60
N GLU A 829 -18.99 -4.08 -7.93
CA GLU A 829 -20.07 -3.48 -8.72
C GLU A 829 -20.32 -4.19 -10.04
N ARG A 830 -21.44 -3.85 -10.70
CA ARG A 830 -21.89 -4.52 -11.93
C ARG A 830 -20.84 -4.53 -13.05
N ASN A 831 -20.05 -3.46 -13.14
CA ASN A 831 -19.01 -3.29 -14.15
C ASN A 831 -17.60 -3.51 -13.58
N GLY A 832 -17.50 -4.05 -12.36
CA GLY A 832 -16.22 -4.51 -11.83
C GLY A 832 -15.65 -5.62 -12.72
N GLN A 833 -14.34 -5.82 -12.63
CA GLN A 833 -13.61 -6.80 -13.43
C GLN A 833 -12.67 -7.58 -12.52
N GLN A 834 -12.24 -8.78 -12.95
CA GLN A 834 -11.29 -9.64 -12.25
C GLN A 834 -11.58 -9.81 -10.75
N GLY A 835 -12.78 -10.30 -10.45
CA GLY A 835 -13.17 -10.56 -9.07
C GLY A 835 -13.72 -9.34 -8.33
N LEU A 836 -13.74 -8.14 -8.93
CA LEU A 836 -14.47 -6.97 -8.40
C LEU A 836 -15.90 -6.86 -8.94
N ASP A 837 -16.37 -7.83 -9.73
CA ASP A 837 -17.75 -7.89 -10.19
C ASP A 837 -18.71 -8.47 -9.13
N LEU A 838 -20.02 -8.35 -9.37
CA LEU A 838 -21.05 -8.89 -8.46
C LEU A 838 -21.11 -10.42 -8.46
N GLY A 839 -20.67 -11.09 -9.54
CA GLY A 839 -20.59 -12.54 -9.63
C GLY A 839 -19.59 -13.12 -8.63
N ALA A 840 -18.54 -12.38 -8.30
CA ALA A 840 -17.58 -12.75 -7.26
C ALA A 840 -18.23 -12.95 -5.88
N LEU A 841 -19.36 -12.29 -5.60
CA LEU A 841 -20.09 -12.38 -4.32
C LEU A 841 -21.14 -13.51 -4.29
N SER A 842 -21.48 -14.07 -5.43
CA SER A 842 -22.60 -15.02 -5.55
C SER A 842 -22.27 -16.41 -5.00
N LEU A 843 -23.27 -17.07 -4.42
CA LEU A 843 -23.11 -18.45 -3.95
C LEU A 843 -22.93 -19.44 -5.13
N ARG A 844 -21.85 -20.24 -5.08
CA ARG A 844 -21.63 -21.39 -5.97
C ARG A 844 -21.96 -22.70 -5.25
N ARG A 845 -23.24 -23.11 -5.28
CA ARG A 845 -23.79 -24.20 -4.44
C ARG A 845 -23.04 -25.55 -4.52
N ASN A 846 -22.37 -25.83 -5.63
CA ASN A 846 -21.72 -27.13 -5.88
C ASN A 846 -20.18 -27.05 -5.81
N VAL A 847 -19.63 -25.95 -5.31
CA VAL A 847 -18.18 -25.73 -5.18
C VAL A 847 -17.88 -25.42 -3.72
N ASN A 848 -17.11 -26.28 -3.05
CA ASN A 848 -16.69 -26.03 -1.68
C ASN A 848 -15.61 -24.94 -1.64
N ALA A 849 -15.43 -24.25 -0.50
CA ALA A 849 -14.48 -23.16 -0.38
C ALA A 849 -13.03 -23.58 -0.70
N ILE A 850 -12.66 -24.84 -0.43
CA ILE A 850 -11.34 -25.42 -0.78
C ILE A 850 -11.13 -25.56 -2.30
N ASP A 851 -12.21 -25.72 -3.07
CA ASP A 851 -12.19 -25.93 -4.52
C ASP A 851 -12.61 -24.67 -5.28
N ASP A 852 -12.92 -23.58 -4.56
CA ASP A 852 -13.38 -22.32 -5.14
C ASP A 852 -12.18 -21.43 -5.47
N ASN A 853 -11.94 -21.21 -6.76
CA ASN A 853 -10.85 -20.38 -7.28
C ASN A 853 -10.94 -18.90 -6.86
N ARG A 854 -12.11 -18.42 -6.44
CA ARG A 854 -12.23 -17.06 -5.89
C ARG A 854 -11.52 -17.01 -4.56
N ARG A 855 -10.53 -16.13 -4.39
CA ARG A 855 -9.85 -15.90 -3.10
C ARG A 855 -10.26 -14.55 -2.52
N GLN A 856 -10.44 -14.48 -1.20
CA GLN A 856 -10.52 -13.19 -0.50
C GLN A 856 -9.10 -12.61 -0.33
N PRO A 857 -8.94 -11.28 -0.24
CA PRO A 857 -7.63 -10.63 -0.31
C PRO A 857 -6.58 -11.08 0.72
N LEU A 858 -7.01 -11.57 1.89
CA LEU A 858 -6.13 -12.04 2.96
C LEU A 858 -6.00 -13.57 3.04
N GLN A 859 -6.75 -14.33 2.22
CA GLN A 859 -6.61 -15.78 2.19
C GLN A 859 -5.26 -16.16 1.57
N PRO A 860 -4.50 -17.10 2.15
CA PRO A 860 -3.28 -17.62 1.53
C PRO A 860 -3.61 -18.39 0.23
N GLU A 861 -2.60 -18.92 -0.44
CA GLU A 861 -2.81 -19.91 -1.49
C GLU A 861 -3.53 -21.16 -0.94
N PRO A 862 -4.46 -21.78 -1.71
CA PRO A 862 -5.22 -22.94 -1.24
C PRO A 862 -4.34 -24.18 -1.03
N ALA A 863 -3.22 -24.27 -1.74
CA ALA A 863 -2.35 -25.43 -1.78
C ALA A 863 -0.87 -25.07 -1.59
N VAL A 864 -0.12 -25.98 -0.96
CA VAL A 864 1.34 -25.92 -0.85
C VAL A 864 1.93 -27.26 -1.27
N TYR A 865 3.12 -27.23 -1.87
CA TYR A 865 3.78 -28.38 -2.47
C TYR A 865 5.10 -28.72 -1.77
N GLY A 866 5.70 -29.86 -2.13
CA GLY A 866 6.98 -30.36 -1.60
C GLY A 866 6.85 -31.03 -0.24
N HIS A 867 7.93 -31.08 0.53
CA HIS A 867 7.93 -31.67 1.87
C HIS A 867 7.12 -30.81 2.84
N ILE A 868 6.16 -31.44 3.52
CA ILE A 868 5.33 -30.83 4.56
C ILE A 868 5.67 -31.50 5.89
N PRO A 869 6.44 -30.85 6.77
CA PRO A 869 6.78 -31.40 8.07
C PRO A 869 5.57 -31.56 8.99
N ARG A 870 5.58 -32.59 9.82
CA ARG A 870 4.64 -32.74 10.94
C ARG A 870 4.68 -31.50 11.82
N GLY A 871 3.51 -30.94 12.09
CA GLY A 871 3.34 -29.80 12.98
C GLY A 871 3.82 -28.46 12.40
N TRP A 872 4.00 -28.36 11.08
CA TRP A 872 4.43 -27.15 10.39
C TRP A 872 3.54 -25.92 10.68
N LEU A 873 2.20 -26.08 10.70
CA LEU A 873 1.20 -25.05 11.01
C LEU A 873 0.77 -25.06 12.49
N GLY A 874 1.61 -25.60 13.37
CA GLY A 874 1.34 -25.75 14.80
C GLY A 874 1.17 -27.21 15.22
N THR A 875 1.00 -27.45 16.52
CA THR A 875 1.01 -28.80 17.10
C THR A 875 0.04 -29.75 16.37
N ASN A 876 0.57 -30.84 15.81
CA ASN A 876 -0.15 -31.85 15.03
C ASN A 876 -0.84 -31.35 13.74
N ARG A 877 -0.38 -30.24 13.14
CA ARG A 877 -0.89 -29.71 11.87
C ARG A 877 0.23 -29.54 10.83
N PRO A 878 0.40 -30.48 9.87
CA PRO A 878 -0.23 -31.80 9.79
C PRO A 878 0.26 -32.78 10.88
N SER A 879 -0.46 -33.88 11.07
CA SER A 879 -0.17 -34.90 12.09
C SER A 879 1.00 -35.83 11.72
N VAL A 880 1.37 -35.87 10.44
CA VAL A 880 2.45 -36.68 9.88
C VAL A 880 3.31 -35.85 8.93
N ASN A 881 4.53 -36.32 8.65
CA ASN A 881 5.31 -35.80 7.53
C ASN A 881 4.69 -36.32 6.23
N MET A 882 4.63 -35.50 5.19
CA MET A 882 4.13 -35.91 3.88
C MET A 882 4.86 -35.17 2.75
N ILE A 883 4.72 -35.69 1.53
CA ILE A 883 5.19 -35.04 0.31
C ILE A 883 3.96 -34.63 -0.48
N ALA A 884 3.75 -33.32 -0.62
CA ALA A 884 2.71 -32.75 -1.44
C ALA A 884 3.19 -32.64 -2.90
N THR A 885 2.38 -33.16 -3.82
CA THR A 885 2.65 -33.17 -5.27
C THR A 885 1.53 -32.48 -6.03
N GLU A 886 1.67 -32.31 -7.34
CA GLU A 886 0.58 -31.78 -8.18
C GLU A 886 -0.68 -32.67 -8.12
N ALA A 887 -0.50 -34.01 -8.09
CA ALA A 887 -1.61 -34.96 -8.02
C ALA A 887 -2.24 -35.06 -6.62
N ALA A 888 -1.49 -34.69 -5.59
CA ALA A 888 -1.91 -34.74 -4.19
C ALA A 888 -1.30 -33.54 -3.43
N PRO A 889 -1.84 -32.31 -3.64
CA PRO A 889 -1.35 -31.12 -2.96
C PRO A 889 -1.72 -31.12 -1.47
N PHE A 890 -0.96 -30.41 -0.65
CA PHE A 890 -1.37 -30.13 0.73
C PHE A 890 -2.32 -28.95 0.74
N LEU A 891 -3.61 -29.22 0.98
CA LEU A 891 -4.65 -28.19 0.99
C LEU A 891 -4.59 -27.40 2.30
N VAL A 892 -3.98 -26.22 2.26
CA VAL A 892 -3.81 -25.34 3.43
C VAL A 892 -5.16 -24.93 4.00
N ASP A 893 -6.15 -24.68 3.13
CA ASP A 893 -7.49 -24.27 3.52
C ASP A 893 -8.18 -25.27 4.45
N ALA A 894 -7.96 -26.57 4.28
CA ALA A 894 -8.51 -27.58 5.19
C ALA A 894 -7.93 -27.46 6.61
N CYS A 895 -6.76 -26.84 6.75
CA CYS A 895 -6.17 -26.54 8.04
C CYS A 895 -6.61 -25.17 8.56
N VAL A 896 -6.64 -24.12 7.73
CA VAL A 896 -6.80 -22.72 8.20
C VAL A 896 -8.22 -22.18 8.16
N LEU A 897 -9.13 -22.85 7.44
CA LEU A 897 -10.55 -22.50 7.45
C LEU A 897 -11.29 -23.24 8.56
N ASN A 898 -12.42 -22.67 8.98
CA ASN A 898 -13.24 -23.25 10.03
C ASN A 898 -13.82 -24.60 9.62
N SER A 899 -14.04 -25.48 10.61
CA SER A 899 -14.63 -26.81 10.40
C SER A 899 -16.16 -26.82 10.46
N ASN A 900 -16.77 -25.76 10.98
CA ASN A 900 -18.22 -25.56 11.03
C ASN A 900 -18.57 -24.07 10.95
N ARG A 901 -19.83 -23.78 10.63
CA ARG A 901 -20.34 -22.40 10.51
C ARG A 901 -20.56 -21.71 11.84
N SER A 902 -20.65 -22.44 12.94
CA SER A 902 -20.99 -21.92 14.29
C SER A 902 -19.81 -21.27 15.04
N GLY A 903 -18.72 -20.91 14.35
CA GLY A 903 -17.58 -20.23 14.95
C GLY A 903 -16.91 -21.03 16.07
N GLY A 904 -16.22 -22.12 15.71
CA GLY A 904 -15.31 -22.84 16.61
C GLY A 904 -13.85 -22.61 16.18
N ASN A 905 -12.92 -22.68 17.13
CA ASN A 905 -11.46 -22.59 16.89
C ASN A 905 -11.04 -23.34 15.62
N ASN A 906 -10.02 -22.80 14.95
CA ASN A 906 -9.24 -23.48 13.90
C ASN A 906 -9.13 -24.99 14.19
N PRO A 907 -9.38 -25.87 13.22
CA PRO A 907 -9.49 -27.30 13.47
C PRO A 907 -8.23 -27.81 14.19
N SER A 908 -8.42 -28.54 15.29
CA SER A 908 -7.33 -29.04 16.14
C SER A 908 -6.37 -29.97 15.40
N ASN A 909 -6.83 -30.55 14.29
CA ASN A 909 -6.04 -31.29 13.31
C ASN A 909 -6.50 -30.85 11.91
N CYS A 910 -5.60 -30.84 10.93
CA CYS A 910 -6.05 -30.83 9.54
C CYS A 910 -6.87 -32.12 9.31
N PRO A 911 -8.05 -32.06 8.66
CA PRO A 911 -8.78 -33.26 8.23
C PRO A 911 -7.81 -34.21 7.53
N ASN A 912 -7.96 -35.53 7.70
CA ASN A 912 -7.13 -36.51 7.01
C ASN A 912 -7.26 -36.28 5.50
N GLN A 913 -6.28 -35.60 4.91
CA GLN A 913 -6.11 -35.52 3.47
C GLN A 913 -5.56 -36.88 3.09
N THR A 914 -6.42 -37.72 2.52
CA THR A 914 -6.08 -39.08 2.12
C THR A 914 -4.85 -39.07 1.21
N GLU A 915 -3.90 -39.96 1.50
CA GLU A 915 -2.65 -40.18 0.74
C GLU A 915 -2.89 -40.44 -0.75
#